data_AF-A0A6M4GXV9-F1
#
_entry.id   AF-A0A6M4GXV9-F1
#
_cell.length_a   1.000
_cell.length_b   1.000
_cell.length_c   1.000
_cell.angle_alpha   90.00
_cell.angle_beta   90.00
_cell.angle_gamma   90.00
#
_symmetry.space_group_name_H-M   'P 1'
#
loop_
_entity.id
_entity.type
_entity.pdbx_description
1 polymer ?
#
loop_
_entity_poly.entity_id
_entity_poly.type
_entity_poly.pdbx_seq_one_letter_code
_entity_poly.pdbx_strand_id
1 'polypeptide(L)'
;MDRNTVFTKTAKGITQVNQKSASLSKDLMKVLKLIDGKSNFSQIMEKADLDKPVLEKALTTLQKDGFARVFETRKEEADPFAGEDDFDFTAPGKLPGQTQRVIAAAANDISELARQQDARDNTKKQMSQAQDAARAKAKQEAETRARLEAEAKAKAEAEQRAMEQARKAKEAAERAKAEVEAKQREEAVRQAALAEQQRQEVAKAAALAAQQAKDAAERKIKEAEEAKRLAELRARAEAEANARARAELEQKARDEEKRQEELHARQAEEERKAKEVAARAAAESAAQKVKQDEESRRLAEMRAKAEAEAKALAEARQKAEAEAQALARARADAEAAAKKQAVEAGAAEKELKARLKEEIEVRIRAEMEQLLRNEIEEKARAEMTAQIMAEAKLAAQAELEERLVEERASLKAAEKVAREATEKVTREAAANEAKLRAEADKHAADAAAARKAGEAAEATRRAAAIAKDEAERRAEEISRQAAVEKEEAERKAEHLKRLAAMEADGLRRAAEAAEREKDEAGKRAEGDRRAKIEAEAKAMVEAEESERREKELALKIEAEKKGREHAEMRAKIESRARETIEVDTRNKVQAEIEGDMTKRAELEGKAQARAYMDAKAKAEQDEDDKMRADQARKAREIADILRTKVEPDSVESDAPAAKRRRPRKRKGLIKNIFVALVASLVIAVGLLHVIPLRSFATKIEKAMSGWLHDDVRISAVKFWLVPTPHLKFEGLTVGKLLDAKAQSGRIYLDVGGFFSDQIRISSLELDNVSLSADAVKRVAEWSKVEGKQAAAEIESIKIRGLKLDVKPALEPFGADMRFTRDGALRDATLREGGGKWTATFKPAGKGVMDVDFYARSWELPLGAAIPVSEVKLKGQITGSELIVPEFEADSMEGKVNGTLKVTWGSGVRLESDLSVAKIRAGELMKPITKDVTVTGKLDGNFTVSAESGELATLLSAPRAQGKFRLAEGSVSNVDLVAVMQSDAAGQRAGVTKFAELTGEVASGDNRTSFRNIVLQGGVLRGSGAMDIGQNSALSGRLLLEIRSQVAQDRGSFTVSGTVAKPSIRRGG
;
A
#
# COMPACT_ATOMS: atom_id res chain seq x y z
N MET A 1 25.21 -42.82 35.28
CA MET A 1 24.59 -41.75 36.09
C MET A 1 25.33 -41.66 37.41
N ASP A 2 25.39 -40.47 38.01
CA ASP A 2 25.97 -40.29 39.33
C ASP A 2 24.99 -40.69 40.44
N ARG A 3 25.52 -41.16 41.58
CA ARG A 3 24.74 -41.60 42.74
C ARG A 3 23.96 -40.45 43.40
N ASN A 4 24.46 -39.22 43.31
CA ASN A 4 23.82 -38.05 43.90
C ASN A 4 22.81 -37.36 42.96
N THR A 5 22.66 -37.83 41.72
CA THR A 5 21.69 -37.25 40.78
C THR A 5 20.26 -37.42 41.30
N VAL A 6 19.56 -36.31 41.58
CA VAL A 6 18.13 -36.30 41.93
C VAL A 6 17.31 -36.15 40.65
N PHE A 7 16.15 -36.79 40.59
CA PHE A 7 15.21 -36.70 39.47
C PHE A 7 13.87 -36.13 39.94
N THR A 8 13.19 -35.39 39.06
CA THR A 8 11.84 -34.86 39.30
C THR A 8 10.91 -35.16 38.13
N LYS A 9 9.61 -35.36 38.39
CA LYS A 9 8.60 -35.64 37.35
C LYS A 9 8.30 -34.37 36.56
N THR A 10 8.04 -34.50 35.27
CA THR A 10 7.46 -33.41 34.47
C THR A 10 5.94 -33.39 34.63
N ALA A 11 5.27 -32.36 34.10
CA ALA A 11 3.80 -32.35 34.02
C ALA A 11 3.25 -33.61 33.32
N LYS A 12 3.89 -34.04 32.23
CA LYS A 12 3.58 -35.29 31.50
C LYS A 12 3.78 -36.54 32.38
N GLY A 13 4.82 -36.55 33.22
CA GLY A 13 5.03 -37.61 34.22
C GLY A 13 3.95 -37.67 35.29
N ILE A 14 3.47 -36.52 35.75
CA ILE A 14 2.41 -36.42 36.77
C ILE A 14 1.06 -36.88 36.21
N THR A 15 0.68 -36.43 35.00
CA THR A 15 -0.58 -36.88 34.36
C THR A 15 -0.57 -38.39 34.12
N GLN A 16 0.55 -38.96 33.66
CA GLN A 16 0.70 -40.39 33.44
C GLN A 16 0.52 -41.21 34.74
N VAL A 17 1.11 -40.75 35.85
CA VAL A 17 0.98 -41.40 37.17
C VAL A 17 -0.47 -41.38 37.67
N ASN A 18 -1.21 -40.30 37.43
CA ASN A 18 -2.59 -40.15 37.88
C ASN A 18 -3.61 -40.91 37.01
N GLN A 19 -3.41 -40.92 35.68
CA GLN A 19 -4.37 -41.52 34.73
C GLN A 19 -4.22 -43.04 34.54
N LYS A 20 -3.11 -43.65 35.00
CA LYS A 20 -2.82 -45.10 34.85
C LYS A 20 -2.86 -45.61 33.39
N SER A 21 -2.67 -44.73 32.40
CA SER A 21 -2.70 -45.06 30.99
C SER A 21 -1.59 -46.04 30.59
N ALA A 22 -1.90 -46.99 29.71
CA ALA A 22 -1.08 -48.17 29.42
C ALA A 22 0.16 -47.92 28.53
N SER A 23 0.58 -46.66 28.36
CA SER A 23 1.66 -46.24 27.45
C SER A 23 3.08 -46.27 28.04
N LEU A 24 3.26 -46.83 29.24
CA LEU A 24 4.57 -47.14 29.83
C LEU A 24 4.62 -48.60 30.28
N SER A 25 5.78 -49.25 30.15
CA SER A 25 5.99 -50.59 30.72
C SER A 25 5.91 -50.57 32.25
N LYS A 26 5.63 -51.72 32.86
CA LYS A 26 5.45 -51.84 34.32
C LYS A 26 6.64 -51.28 35.10
N ASP A 27 7.87 -51.50 34.61
CA ASP A 27 9.09 -51.09 35.30
C ASP A 27 9.37 -49.59 35.14
N LEU A 28 9.16 -49.03 33.94
CA LEU A 28 9.16 -47.57 33.73
C LEU A 28 8.10 -46.89 34.63
N MET A 29 6.95 -47.55 34.83
CA MET A 29 5.89 -47.06 35.71
C MET A 29 6.21 -47.22 37.21
N LYS A 30 6.96 -48.25 37.60
CA LYS A 30 7.50 -48.44 38.97
C LYS A 30 8.50 -47.32 39.29
N VAL A 31 9.47 -47.10 38.39
CA VAL A 31 10.48 -46.03 38.52
C VAL A 31 9.82 -44.64 38.51
N LEU A 32 8.95 -44.33 37.55
CA LEU A 32 8.25 -43.03 37.46
C LEU A 32 7.37 -42.74 38.69
N LYS A 33 6.91 -43.75 39.43
CA LYS A 33 6.23 -43.52 40.72
C LYS A 33 7.20 -43.04 41.80
N LEU A 34 8.39 -43.63 41.89
CA LEU A 34 9.42 -43.39 42.92
C LEU A 34 10.19 -42.07 42.76
N ILE A 35 10.17 -41.44 41.58
CA ILE A 35 10.80 -40.12 41.33
C ILE A 35 10.03 -39.02 42.09
N ASP A 36 10.42 -38.70 43.32
CA ASP A 36 9.71 -37.77 44.22
C ASP A 36 10.28 -36.34 44.22
N GLY A 37 11.38 -36.07 43.52
CA GLY A 37 12.09 -34.79 43.55
C GLY A 37 13.01 -34.59 44.77
N LYS A 38 13.22 -35.64 45.59
CA LYS A 38 14.07 -35.61 46.80
C LYS A 38 15.04 -36.79 46.87
N SER A 39 14.59 -37.98 46.47
CA SER A 39 15.36 -39.21 46.43
C SER A 39 16.44 -39.13 45.34
N ASN A 40 17.69 -39.41 45.70
CA ASN A 40 18.78 -39.51 44.74
C ASN A 40 18.80 -40.87 44.01
N PHE A 41 19.64 -41.01 42.98
CA PHE A 41 19.74 -42.23 42.17
C PHE A 41 19.98 -43.50 42.99
N SER A 42 20.80 -43.45 44.06
CA SER A 42 20.99 -44.59 44.97
C SER A 42 19.72 -44.96 45.74
N GLN A 43 19.03 -43.98 46.32
CA GLN A 43 17.79 -44.18 47.07
C GLN A 43 16.63 -44.62 46.18
N ILE A 44 16.62 -44.21 44.90
CA ILE A 44 15.66 -44.72 43.91
C ILE A 44 16.00 -46.17 43.57
N MET A 45 17.28 -46.58 43.48
CA MET A 45 17.68 -47.97 43.23
C MET A 45 17.23 -48.92 44.34
N GLU A 46 17.50 -48.56 45.59
CA GLU A 46 17.09 -49.31 46.78
C GLU A 46 15.57 -49.47 46.87
N LYS A 47 14.80 -48.40 46.61
CA LYS A 47 13.33 -48.45 46.59
C LYS A 47 12.74 -49.11 45.34
N ALA A 48 13.49 -49.14 44.24
CA ALA A 48 13.01 -49.70 42.97
C ALA A 48 13.23 -51.20 42.87
N ASP A 49 14.17 -51.79 43.62
CA ASP A 49 14.53 -53.21 43.53
C ASP A 49 14.83 -53.59 42.05
N LEU A 50 15.83 -52.90 41.49
CA LEU A 50 16.28 -52.99 40.10
C LEU A 50 17.79 -52.78 40.00
N ASP A 51 18.45 -53.62 39.21
CA ASP A 51 19.88 -53.49 38.89
C ASP A 51 20.25 -52.12 38.32
N LYS A 52 21.41 -51.58 38.73
CA LYS A 52 21.96 -50.29 38.28
C LYS A 52 21.81 -50.04 36.76
N PRO A 53 22.27 -50.92 35.84
CA PRO A 53 22.10 -50.69 34.39
C PRO A 53 20.64 -50.67 33.92
N VAL A 54 19.75 -51.42 34.58
CA VAL A 54 18.31 -51.43 34.25
C VAL A 54 17.66 -50.11 34.69
N LEU A 55 17.96 -49.65 35.91
CA LEU A 55 17.49 -48.36 36.42
C LEU A 55 18.03 -47.17 35.60
N GLU A 56 19.32 -47.19 35.25
CA GLU A 56 19.95 -46.14 34.45
C GLU A 56 19.32 -46.06 33.04
N LYS A 57 19.05 -47.21 32.41
CA LYS A 57 18.30 -47.27 31.15
C LYS A 57 16.86 -46.77 31.33
N ALA A 58 16.17 -47.16 32.40
CA ALA A 58 14.80 -46.73 32.69
C ALA A 58 14.68 -45.20 32.90
N LEU A 59 15.56 -44.60 33.70
CA LEU A 59 15.60 -43.16 33.93
C LEU A 59 15.98 -42.39 32.65
N THR A 60 16.93 -42.90 31.86
CA THR A 60 17.28 -42.32 30.56
C THR A 60 16.10 -42.34 29.58
N THR A 61 15.32 -43.42 29.54
CA THR A 61 14.10 -43.52 28.73
C THR A 61 13.02 -42.55 29.24
N LEU A 62 12.73 -42.50 30.55
CA LEU A 62 11.77 -41.55 31.13
C LEU A 62 12.17 -40.08 30.89
N GLN A 63 13.47 -39.79 30.82
CA GLN A 63 13.99 -38.46 30.47
C GLN A 63 13.83 -38.16 28.97
N LYS A 64 14.21 -39.10 28.10
CA LYS A 64 14.08 -38.96 26.64
C LYS A 64 12.61 -38.78 26.20
N ASP A 65 11.71 -39.53 26.81
CA ASP A 65 10.27 -39.46 26.51
C ASP A 65 9.57 -38.30 27.25
N GLY A 66 10.31 -37.50 28.03
CA GLY A 66 9.84 -36.27 28.66
C GLY A 66 8.93 -36.47 29.88
N PHE A 67 8.97 -37.62 30.56
CA PHE A 67 8.21 -37.89 31.80
C PHE A 67 8.98 -37.49 33.07
N ALA A 68 10.33 -37.45 33.03
CA ALA A 68 11.19 -37.03 34.12
C ALA A 68 12.31 -36.09 33.64
N ARG A 69 12.97 -35.38 34.56
CA ARG A 69 14.19 -34.61 34.31
C ARG A 69 15.15 -34.67 35.51
N VAL A 70 16.44 -34.49 35.25
CA VAL A 70 17.47 -34.30 36.28
C VAL A 70 17.22 -32.99 37.03
N PHE A 71 17.52 -32.99 38.32
CA PHE A 71 17.49 -31.83 39.21
C PHE A 71 18.91 -31.56 39.72
N GLU A 72 19.58 -30.56 39.16
CA GLU A 72 20.97 -30.24 39.48
C GLU A 72 21.07 -29.32 40.71
N THR A 73 21.68 -29.82 41.77
CA THR A 73 22.11 -29.01 42.93
C THR A 73 23.63 -28.92 42.95
N ARG A 74 24.18 -27.70 42.88
CA ARG A 74 25.60 -27.45 43.18
C ARG A 74 25.95 -27.94 44.60
N LYS A 75 27.15 -28.47 44.79
CA LYS A 75 27.74 -28.87 46.08
C LYS A 75 29.23 -28.55 46.10
N GLU A 76 29.83 -28.65 47.29
CA GLU A 76 31.21 -28.31 47.71
C GLU A 76 31.35 -26.82 48.08
N GLU A 77 31.93 -26.44 49.23
CA GLU A 77 32.48 -27.19 50.39
C GLU A 77 32.39 -26.30 51.67
N ALA A 78 32.60 -26.72 52.93
CA ALA A 78 33.00 -27.99 53.56
C ALA A 78 32.35 -28.12 54.97
N ASP A 79 32.80 -29.06 55.83
CA ASP A 79 32.38 -29.20 57.24
C ASP A 79 33.60 -29.35 58.19
N PRO A 80 33.76 -28.48 59.22
CA PRO A 80 34.85 -28.56 60.19
C PRO A 80 34.45 -29.12 61.59
N PHE A 81 33.22 -29.63 61.80
CA PHE A 81 32.75 -30.06 63.14
C PHE A 81 32.25 -31.51 63.20
N ALA A 82 33.08 -32.44 62.73
CA ALA A 82 33.04 -33.83 63.20
C ALA A 82 33.88 -33.96 64.49
N GLY A 83 33.20 -34.08 65.62
CA GLY A 83 33.80 -34.30 66.95
C GLY A 83 32.71 -34.69 67.95
N GLU A 84 32.88 -35.86 68.59
CA GLU A 84 31.86 -36.55 69.37
C GLU A 84 31.74 -36.00 70.81
N ASP A 85 30.53 -35.96 71.37
CA ASP A 85 30.18 -36.82 72.52
C ASP A 85 28.69 -36.70 72.91
N ASP A 86 28.14 -37.77 73.48
CA ASP A 86 26.72 -37.92 73.83
C ASP A 86 26.28 -37.12 75.07
N PHE A 87 25.07 -36.56 75.03
CA PHE A 87 24.31 -36.17 76.23
C PHE A 87 22.83 -36.53 76.10
N ASP A 88 22.51 -37.79 76.46
CA ASP A 88 21.14 -38.25 76.68
C ASP A 88 20.54 -37.67 77.98
N PHE A 89 19.22 -37.59 78.06
CA PHE A 89 18.50 -36.94 79.16
C PHE A 89 17.11 -37.54 79.42
N THR A 90 17.01 -38.73 80.03
CA THR A 90 15.83 -39.04 80.89
C THR A 90 16.00 -40.14 81.96
N ALA A 91 15.72 -39.75 83.21
CA ALA A 91 15.02 -40.58 84.22
C ALA A 91 15.82 -41.76 84.91
N PRO A 92 15.30 -42.46 85.95
CA PRO A 92 15.96 -42.34 87.26
C PRO A 92 16.09 -43.61 88.16
N GLY A 93 16.99 -43.57 89.16
CA GLY A 93 16.70 -44.15 90.48
C GLY A 93 17.82 -44.80 91.31
N LYS A 94 17.58 -44.81 92.63
CA LYS A 94 18.18 -45.59 93.75
C LYS A 94 19.49 -45.10 94.42
N LEU A 95 19.37 -44.98 95.75
CA LEU A 95 20.41 -44.95 96.82
C LEU A 95 20.97 -46.37 97.08
N PRO A 96 21.98 -46.61 97.95
CA PRO A 96 22.72 -45.73 98.90
C PRO A 96 24.26 -45.71 98.64
N GLY A 97 25.15 -45.08 99.42
CA GLY A 97 25.05 -44.21 100.60
C GLY A 97 25.96 -44.65 101.78
N GLN A 98 26.76 -43.74 102.36
CA GLN A 98 27.45 -43.94 103.66
C GLN A 98 27.89 -42.63 104.34
N THR A 99 28.24 -42.69 105.62
CA THR A 99 28.45 -41.55 106.55
C THR A 99 29.88 -41.39 107.03
N GLN A 100 30.30 -40.15 107.38
CA GLN A 100 30.96 -39.94 108.68
C GLN A 100 30.83 -38.49 109.21
N ARG A 101 31.32 -38.25 110.44
CA ARG A 101 30.96 -37.12 111.31
C ARG A 101 32.14 -36.22 111.70
N VAL A 102 31.84 -34.92 111.78
CA VAL A 102 32.07 -33.98 112.91
C VAL A 102 33.15 -34.33 113.96
N ILE A 103 34.03 -33.36 114.24
CA ILE A 103 34.56 -32.98 115.57
C ILE A 103 34.67 -31.44 115.61
N ALA A 104 34.62 -30.82 116.80
CA ALA A 104 34.75 -29.37 117.01
C ALA A 104 35.46 -29.07 118.34
N ALA A 105 36.10 -27.89 118.48
CA ALA A 105 36.29 -27.15 119.74
C ALA A 105 37.09 -25.83 119.56
N ALA A 106 36.68 -24.78 120.29
CA ALA A 106 37.49 -23.69 120.91
C ALA A 106 38.49 -22.84 120.07
N ALA A 107 38.91 -21.62 120.48
CA ALA A 107 38.28 -20.55 121.28
C ALA A 107 39.13 -19.24 121.17
N ASN A 108 38.53 -18.10 121.54
CA ASN A 108 39.14 -16.78 121.81
C ASN A 108 39.55 -15.84 120.65
N ASP A 109 39.70 -14.56 121.01
CA ASP A 109 40.20 -13.38 120.27
C ASP A 109 39.50 -12.94 118.97
N ILE A 110 38.32 -12.32 119.16
CA ILE A 110 37.42 -11.85 118.11
C ILE A 110 37.77 -10.44 117.55
N SER A 111 38.58 -9.63 118.26
CA SER A 111 38.71 -8.18 117.97
C SER A 111 39.66 -7.79 116.83
N GLU A 112 40.75 -8.52 116.58
CA GLU A 112 41.63 -8.24 115.43
C GLU A 112 41.20 -8.99 114.16
N LEU A 113 40.66 -10.20 114.30
CA LEU A 113 40.24 -11.01 113.16
C LEU A 113 39.14 -10.30 112.35
N ALA A 114 38.17 -9.69 113.03
CA ALA A 114 37.08 -8.93 112.40
C ALA A 114 37.61 -7.81 111.49
N ARG A 115 38.55 -6.98 111.96
CA ARG A 115 39.13 -5.88 111.16
C ARG A 115 39.92 -6.39 109.95
N GLN A 116 40.62 -7.51 110.06
CA GLN A 116 41.26 -8.15 108.90
C GLN A 116 40.26 -8.79 107.95
N GLN A 117 39.13 -9.32 108.44
CA GLN A 117 38.05 -9.86 107.62
C GLN A 117 37.33 -8.74 106.85
N ASP A 118 36.91 -7.66 107.51
CA ASP A 118 36.27 -6.50 106.85
C ASP A 118 37.16 -5.88 105.77
N ALA A 119 38.46 -5.72 106.04
CA ALA A 119 39.42 -5.22 105.06
C ALA A 119 39.58 -6.17 103.86
N ARG A 120 39.71 -7.49 104.12
CA ARG A 120 39.82 -8.50 103.06
C ARG A 120 38.54 -8.59 102.23
N ASP A 121 37.36 -8.58 102.86
CA ASP A 121 36.08 -8.74 102.17
C ASP A 121 35.65 -7.48 101.43
N ASN A 122 35.98 -6.28 101.90
CA ASN A 122 35.83 -5.06 101.08
C ASN A 122 36.78 -5.09 99.87
N THR A 123 38.03 -5.52 100.04
CA THR A 123 38.96 -5.69 98.90
C THR A 123 38.46 -6.76 97.92
N LYS A 124 37.88 -7.86 98.43
CA LYS A 124 37.27 -8.93 97.63
C LYS A 124 36.04 -8.45 96.86
N LYS A 125 35.16 -7.66 97.50
CA LYS A 125 34.00 -7.02 96.87
C LYS A 125 34.41 -6.03 95.78
N GLN A 126 35.43 -5.21 96.03
CA GLN A 126 35.96 -4.27 95.02
C GLN A 126 36.60 -5.01 93.83
N MET A 127 37.36 -6.09 94.07
CA MET A 127 37.91 -6.92 92.99
C MET A 127 36.83 -7.68 92.20
N SER A 128 35.79 -8.21 92.86
CA SER A 128 34.61 -8.77 92.18
C SER A 128 33.93 -7.71 91.32
N GLN A 129 33.55 -6.56 91.89
CA GLN A 129 32.89 -5.49 91.14
C GLN A 129 33.72 -4.99 89.96
N ALA A 130 35.06 -4.93 90.10
CA ALA A 130 35.96 -4.61 88.99
C ALA A 130 35.99 -5.71 87.90
N GLN A 131 36.04 -6.99 88.29
CA GLN A 131 35.98 -8.12 87.35
C GLN A 131 34.62 -8.22 86.65
N ASP A 132 33.52 -8.03 87.37
CA ASP A 132 32.16 -8.08 86.85
C ASP A 132 31.89 -6.89 85.90
N ALA A 133 32.38 -5.68 86.24
CA ALA A 133 32.35 -4.52 85.34
C ALA A 133 33.20 -4.73 84.08
N ALA A 134 34.41 -5.28 84.21
CA ALA A 134 35.26 -5.62 83.07
C ALA A 134 34.62 -6.68 82.17
N ARG A 135 33.98 -7.70 82.76
CA ARG A 135 33.27 -8.77 82.04
C ARG A 135 32.01 -8.25 81.35
N ALA A 136 31.27 -7.35 81.98
CA ALA A 136 30.12 -6.68 81.38
C ALA A 136 30.54 -5.82 80.17
N LYS A 137 31.61 -5.03 80.30
CA LYS A 137 32.16 -4.23 79.20
C LYS A 137 32.68 -5.10 78.06
N ALA A 138 33.42 -6.17 78.35
CA ALA A 138 33.89 -7.12 77.34
C ALA A 138 32.71 -7.82 76.61
N LYS A 139 31.62 -8.14 77.31
CA LYS A 139 30.39 -8.68 76.70
C LYS A 139 29.73 -7.66 75.78
N GLN A 140 29.60 -6.40 76.18
CA GLN A 140 29.05 -5.34 75.33
C GLN A 140 29.91 -5.10 74.08
N GLU A 141 31.25 -5.06 74.21
CA GLU A 141 32.15 -4.90 73.06
C GLU A 141 32.09 -6.12 72.11
N ALA A 142 31.89 -7.33 72.63
CA ALA A 142 31.66 -8.52 71.81
C ALA A 142 30.30 -8.47 71.08
N GLU A 143 29.23 -8.10 71.78
CA GLU A 143 27.88 -7.96 71.20
C GLU A 143 27.82 -6.87 70.13
N THR A 144 28.48 -5.72 70.33
CA THR A 144 28.55 -4.67 69.30
C THR A 144 29.37 -5.10 68.08
N ARG A 145 30.49 -5.82 68.27
CA ARG A 145 31.28 -6.37 67.14
C ARG A 145 30.48 -7.41 66.37
N ALA A 146 29.84 -8.36 67.06
CA ALA A 146 29.00 -9.37 66.43
C ALA A 146 27.83 -8.75 65.63
N ARG A 147 27.20 -7.69 66.16
CA ARG A 147 26.14 -6.96 65.46
C ARG A 147 26.66 -6.24 64.20
N LEU A 148 27.79 -5.54 64.29
CA LEU A 148 28.41 -4.86 63.15
C LEU A 148 28.88 -5.85 62.07
N GLU A 149 29.42 -7.01 62.46
CA GLU A 149 29.81 -8.06 61.52
C GLU A 149 28.61 -8.71 60.84
N ALA A 150 27.51 -8.95 61.57
CA ALA A 150 26.26 -9.44 61.00
C ALA A 150 25.64 -8.43 60.02
N GLU A 151 25.64 -7.14 60.35
CA GLU A 151 25.15 -6.07 59.48
C GLU A 151 26.02 -5.92 58.21
N ALA A 152 27.35 -6.00 58.35
CA ALA A 152 28.27 -6.01 57.21
C ALA A 152 28.05 -7.22 56.28
N LYS A 153 27.87 -8.43 56.84
CA LYS A 153 27.56 -9.65 56.06
C LYS A 153 26.21 -9.54 55.35
N ALA A 154 25.16 -9.07 56.03
CA ALA A 154 23.84 -8.86 55.42
C ALA A 154 23.88 -7.83 54.28
N LYS A 155 24.68 -6.76 54.41
CA LYS A 155 24.86 -5.74 53.38
C LYS A 155 25.64 -6.26 52.17
N ALA A 156 26.72 -7.02 52.40
CA ALA A 156 27.49 -7.67 51.34
C ALA A 156 26.65 -8.73 50.59
N GLU A 157 25.82 -9.50 51.29
CA GLU A 157 24.92 -10.47 50.66
C GLU A 157 23.83 -9.78 49.83
N ALA A 158 23.26 -8.67 50.33
CA ALA A 158 22.30 -7.86 49.57
C ALA A 158 22.93 -7.28 48.29
N GLU A 159 24.17 -6.81 48.36
CA GLU A 159 24.92 -6.30 47.21
C GLU A 159 25.25 -7.40 46.19
N GLN A 160 25.70 -8.58 46.63
CA GLN A 160 25.90 -9.73 45.75
C GLN A 160 24.60 -10.18 45.06
N ARG A 161 23.48 -10.24 45.80
CA ARG A 161 22.15 -10.54 45.23
C ARG A 161 21.73 -9.49 44.20
N ALA A 162 22.00 -8.20 44.44
CA ALA A 162 21.73 -7.14 43.48
C ALA A 162 22.60 -7.24 42.21
N MET A 163 23.90 -7.52 42.35
CA MET A 163 24.79 -7.76 41.21
C MET A 163 24.39 -9.01 40.40
N GLU A 164 23.96 -10.09 41.07
CA GLU A 164 23.50 -11.29 40.39
C GLU A 164 22.17 -11.06 39.64
N GLN A 165 21.23 -10.31 40.22
CA GLN A 165 20.01 -9.88 39.54
C GLN A 165 20.32 -8.97 38.34
N ALA A 166 21.21 -8.00 38.48
CA ALA A 166 21.64 -7.14 37.38
C ALA A 166 22.33 -7.93 36.25
N ARG A 167 23.13 -8.95 36.59
CA ARG A 167 23.73 -9.88 35.61
C ARG A 167 22.66 -10.71 34.89
N LYS A 168 21.71 -11.32 35.62
CA LYS A 168 20.59 -12.09 35.04
C LYS A 168 19.70 -11.22 34.15
N ALA A 169 19.46 -9.96 34.52
CA ALA A 169 18.70 -9.01 33.70
C ALA A 169 19.44 -8.64 32.40
N LYS A 170 20.75 -8.40 32.45
CA LYS A 170 21.58 -8.17 31.25
C LYS A 170 21.60 -9.40 30.34
N GLU A 171 21.81 -10.59 30.90
CA GLU A 171 21.86 -11.83 30.13
C GLU A 171 20.50 -12.17 29.48
N ALA A 172 19.39 -11.91 30.18
CA ALA A 172 18.04 -12.01 29.60
C ALA A 172 17.81 -11.00 28.47
N ALA A 173 18.28 -9.76 28.62
CA ALA A 173 18.17 -8.72 27.59
C ALA A 173 19.01 -9.04 26.34
N GLU A 174 20.23 -9.57 26.50
CA GLU A 174 21.04 -10.02 25.36
C GLU A 174 20.43 -11.23 24.66
N ARG A 175 19.91 -12.21 25.39
CA ARG A 175 19.20 -13.37 24.81
C ARG A 175 17.95 -12.92 24.03
N ALA A 176 17.14 -12.02 24.59
CA ALA A 176 15.98 -11.45 23.89
C ALA A 176 16.36 -10.67 22.63
N LYS A 177 17.44 -9.86 22.69
CA LYS A 177 17.96 -9.13 21.54
C LYS A 177 18.47 -10.08 20.45
N ALA A 178 19.20 -11.12 20.82
CA ALA A 178 19.69 -12.14 19.89
C ALA A 178 18.55 -12.95 19.24
N GLU A 179 17.47 -13.25 19.98
CA GLU A 179 16.29 -13.93 19.42
C GLU A 179 15.55 -13.04 18.41
N VAL A 180 15.40 -11.74 18.70
CA VAL A 180 14.82 -10.77 17.75
C VAL A 180 15.71 -10.63 16.51
N GLU A 181 17.02 -10.51 16.68
CA GLU A 181 17.96 -10.39 15.56
C GLU A 181 18.00 -11.67 14.70
N ALA A 182 17.92 -12.85 15.31
CA ALA A 182 17.80 -14.13 14.59
C ALA A 182 16.52 -14.20 13.76
N LYS A 183 15.38 -13.78 14.32
CA LYS A 183 14.09 -13.71 13.62
C LYS A 183 14.12 -12.71 12.47
N GLN A 184 14.71 -11.53 12.66
CA GLN A 184 14.89 -10.54 11.60
C GLN A 184 15.80 -11.04 10.47
N ARG A 185 16.87 -11.78 10.80
CA ARG A 185 17.74 -12.43 9.80
C ARG A 185 16.99 -13.53 9.03
N GLU A 186 16.19 -14.36 9.70
CA GLU A 186 15.37 -15.38 9.04
C GLU A 186 14.32 -14.75 8.10
N GLU A 187 13.63 -13.70 8.56
CA GLU A 187 12.65 -12.99 7.74
C GLU A 187 13.29 -12.30 6.54
N ALA A 188 14.47 -11.68 6.72
CA ALA A 188 15.23 -11.09 5.61
C ALA A 188 15.65 -12.13 4.56
N VAL A 189 16.03 -13.35 4.98
CA VAL A 189 16.32 -14.46 4.05
C VAL A 189 15.06 -14.92 3.32
N ARG A 190 13.91 -15.02 4.00
CA ARG A 190 12.61 -15.34 3.36
C ARG A 190 12.20 -14.25 2.35
N GLN A 191 12.34 -12.97 2.70
CA GLN A 191 12.04 -11.86 1.79
C GLN A 191 13.01 -11.82 0.59
N ALA A 192 14.29 -12.13 0.78
CA ALA A 192 15.26 -12.24 -0.31
C ALA A 192 14.90 -13.37 -1.30
N ALA A 193 14.53 -14.55 -0.78
CA ALA A 193 14.10 -15.68 -1.62
C ALA A 193 12.82 -15.37 -2.43
N LEU A 194 11.83 -14.69 -1.81
CA LEU A 194 10.62 -14.24 -2.50
C LEU A 194 10.92 -13.19 -3.57
N ALA A 195 11.83 -12.24 -3.30
CA ALA A 195 12.26 -11.25 -4.28
C ALA A 195 13.04 -11.88 -5.45
N GLU A 196 13.80 -12.96 -5.20
CA GLU A 196 14.46 -13.72 -6.26
C GLU A 196 13.46 -14.51 -7.12
N GLN A 197 12.50 -15.20 -6.49
CA GLN A 197 11.41 -15.86 -7.22
C GLN A 197 10.64 -14.88 -8.11
N GLN A 198 10.29 -13.69 -7.60
CA GLN A 198 9.63 -12.65 -8.40
C GLN A 198 10.50 -12.17 -9.57
N ARG A 199 11.83 -12.05 -9.40
CA ARG A 199 12.75 -11.74 -10.51
C ARG A 199 12.79 -12.85 -11.56
N GLN A 200 12.78 -14.12 -11.14
CA GLN A 200 12.75 -15.26 -12.06
C GLN A 200 11.42 -15.33 -12.82
N GLU A 201 10.28 -15.10 -12.15
CA GLU A 201 8.95 -15.03 -12.80
C GLU A 201 8.86 -13.89 -13.81
N VAL A 202 9.31 -12.68 -13.45
CA VAL A 202 9.36 -11.52 -14.37
C VAL A 202 10.30 -11.79 -15.55
N ALA A 203 11.43 -12.47 -15.34
CA ALA A 203 12.35 -12.86 -16.42
C ALA A 203 11.72 -13.91 -17.37
N LYS A 204 11.00 -14.91 -16.84
CA LYS A 204 10.24 -15.88 -17.66
C LYS A 204 9.15 -15.18 -18.48
N ALA A 205 8.37 -14.28 -17.85
CA ALA A 205 7.32 -13.52 -18.52
C ALA A 205 7.87 -12.61 -19.62
N ALA A 206 8.99 -11.93 -19.37
CA ALA A 206 9.69 -11.11 -20.37
C ALA A 206 10.24 -11.96 -21.54
N ALA A 207 10.77 -13.16 -21.26
CA ALA A 207 11.22 -14.09 -22.29
C ALA A 207 10.04 -14.60 -23.15
N LEU A 208 8.91 -14.96 -22.53
CA LEU A 208 7.69 -15.40 -23.23
C LEU A 208 7.14 -14.28 -24.14
N ALA A 209 7.05 -13.05 -23.62
CA ALA A 209 6.62 -11.88 -24.40
C ALA A 209 7.58 -11.57 -25.56
N ALA A 210 8.89 -11.70 -25.35
CA ALA A 210 9.90 -11.52 -26.40
C ALA A 210 9.85 -12.62 -27.47
N GLN A 211 9.41 -13.84 -27.13
CA GLN A 211 9.15 -14.92 -28.08
C GLN A 211 7.87 -14.65 -28.88
N GLN A 212 6.75 -14.34 -28.22
CA GLN A 212 5.48 -13.97 -28.87
C GLN A 212 5.65 -12.77 -29.83
N ALA A 213 6.48 -11.79 -29.48
CA ALA A 213 6.80 -10.66 -30.36
C ALA A 213 7.57 -11.07 -31.62
N LYS A 214 8.45 -12.09 -31.56
CA LYS A 214 9.13 -12.66 -32.73
C LYS A 214 8.16 -13.45 -33.60
N ASP A 215 7.35 -14.31 -32.99
CA ASP A 215 6.37 -15.12 -33.71
C ASP A 215 5.35 -14.24 -34.44
N ALA A 216 4.91 -13.13 -33.82
CA ALA A 216 4.04 -12.14 -34.44
C ALA A 216 4.72 -11.34 -35.56
N ALA A 217 6.03 -11.08 -35.47
CA ALA A 217 6.79 -10.44 -36.54
C ALA A 217 6.97 -11.40 -37.74
N GLU A 218 7.28 -12.68 -37.49
CA GLU A 218 7.45 -13.68 -38.55
C GLU A 218 6.15 -13.96 -39.30
N ARG A 219 4.99 -13.98 -38.60
CA ARG A 219 3.66 -14.05 -39.24
C ARG A 219 3.42 -12.87 -40.18
N LYS A 220 3.67 -11.63 -39.73
CA LYS A 220 3.51 -10.42 -40.55
C LYS A 220 4.44 -10.41 -41.78
N ILE A 221 5.61 -11.02 -41.70
CA ILE A 221 6.51 -11.19 -42.86
C ILE A 221 5.88 -12.17 -43.86
N LYS A 222 5.39 -13.33 -43.41
CA LYS A 222 4.74 -14.34 -44.27
C LYS A 222 3.46 -13.80 -44.92
N GLU A 223 2.59 -13.15 -44.15
CA GLU A 223 1.38 -12.46 -44.64
C GLU A 223 1.72 -11.42 -45.72
N ALA A 224 2.82 -10.67 -45.57
CA ALA A 224 3.28 -9.69 -46.55
C ALA A 224 3.88 -10.32 -47.82
N GLU A 225 4.50 -11.51 -47.74
CA GLU A 225 4.94 -12.27 -48.92
C GLU A 225 3.77 -12.91 -49.66
N GLU A 226 2.79 -13.46 -48.96
CA GLU A 226 1.57 -14.02 -49.56
C GLU A 226 0.73 -12.94 -50.23
N ALA A 227 0.58 -11.75 -49.61
CA ALA A 227 -0.06 -10.60 -50.23
C ALA A 227 0.64 -10.15 -51.53
N LYS A 228 1.97 -10.17 -51.57
CA LYS A 228 2.75 -9.89 -52.79
C LYS A 228 2.53 -10.94 -53.88
N ARG A 229 2.55 -12.24 -53.52
CA ARG A 229 2.27 -13.34 -54.48
C ARG A 229 0.86 -13.24 -55.05
N LEU A 230 -0.14 -12.93 -54.21
CA LEU A 230 -1.52 -12.75 -54.65
C LEU A 230 -1.67 -11.52 -55.58
N ALA A 231 -0.94 -10.43 -55.33
CA ALA A 231 -0.90 -9.27 -56.21
C ALA A 231 -0.22 -9.58 -57.56
N GLU A 232 0.89 -10.31 -57.58
CA GLU A 232 1.56 -10.69 -58.83
C GLU A 232 0.68 -11.62 -59.69
N LEU A 233 0.01 -12.61 -59.06
CA LEU A 233 -0.92 -13.50 -59.74
C LEU A 233 -2.11 -12.75 -60.34
N ARG A 234 -2.67 -11.76 -59.63
CA ARG A 234 -3.73 -10.88 -60.16
C ARG A 234 -3.23 -10.05 -61.35
N ALA A 235 -2.06 -9.42 -61.24
CA ALA A 235 -1.48 -8.63 -62.31
C ALA A 235 -1.20 -9.47 -63.58
N ARG A 236 -0.76 -10.73 -63.43
CA ARG A 236 -0.60 -11.65 -64.58
C ARG A 236 -1.95 -12.03 -65.20
N ALA A 237 -2.96 -12.36 -64.40
CA ALA A 237 -4.29 -12.70 -64.89
C ALA A 237 -4.96 -11.52 -65.62
N GLU A 238 -4.80 -10.31 -65.10
CA GLU A 238 -5.30 -9.07 -65.72
C GLU A 238 -4.56 -8.73 -67.01
N ALA A 239 -3.23 -8.92 -67.07
CA ALA A 239 -2.46 -8.77 -68.30
C ALA A 239 -2.87 -9.80 -69.38
N GLU A 240 -3.11 -11.05 -68.99
CA GLU A 240 -3.56 -12.09 -69.91
C GLU A 240 -5.00 -11.85 -70.41
N ALA A 241 -5.91 -11.43 -69.53
CA ALA A 241 -7.27 -11.03 -69.93
C ALA A 241 -7.26 -9.86 -70.93
N ASN A 242 -6.44 -8.83 -70.68
CA ASN A 242 -6.26 -7.70 -71.60
C ASN A 242 -5.63 -8.12 -72.94
N ALA A 243 -4.70 -9.08 -72.95
CA ALA A 243 -4.13 -9.63 -74.17
C ALA A 243 -5.18 -10.40 -75.00
N ARG A 244 -5.97 -11.27 -74.35
CA ARG A 244 -7.07 -12.02 -74.97
C ARG A 244 -8.14 -11.09 -75.55
N ALA A 245 -8.55 -10.06 -74.80
CA ALA A 245 -9.54 -9.07 -75.26
C ALA A 245 -9.05 -8.29 -76.50
N ARG A 246 -7.76 -7.92 -76.56
CA ARG A 246 -7.17 -7.26 -77.74
C ARG A 246 -7.14 -8.18 -78.96
N ALA A 247 -6.76 -9.45 -78.78
CA ALA A 247 -6.77 -10.43 -79.87
C ALA A 247 -8.19 -10.70 -80.41
N GLU A 248 -9.19 -10.76 -79.54
CA GLU A 248 -10.60 -10.94 -79.93
C GLU A 248 -11.16 -9.72 -80.70
N LEU A 249 -10.78 -8.50 -80.29
CA LEU A 249 -11.10 -7.27 -81.04
C LEU A 249 -10.41 -7.22 -82.41
N GLU A 250 -9.15 -7.67 -82.50
CA GLU A 250 -8.43 -7.70 -83.77
C GLU A 250 -8.98 -8.77 -84.74
N GLN A 251 -9.45 -9.92 -84.24
CA GLN A 251 -10.19 -10.87 -85.06
C GLN A 251 -11.51 -10.27 -85.57
N LYS A 252 -12.30 -9.64 -84.70
CA LYS A 252 -13.58 -9.03 -85.09
C LYS A 252 -13.41 -7.96 -86.17
N ALA A 253 -12.38 -7.12 -86.06
CA ALA A 253 -12.06 -6.13 -87.10
C ALA A 253 -11.76 -6.80 -88.46
N ARG A 254 -10.92 -7.85 -88.48
CA ARG A 254 -10.54 -8.59 -89.69
C ARG A 254 -11.71 -9.38 -90.32
N ASP A 255 -12.70 -9.79 -89.52
CA ASP A 255 -13.90 -10.47 -90.01
C ASP A 255 -15.01 -9.49 -90.45
N GLU A 256 -15.03 -8.28 -89.89
CA GLU A 256 -15.94 -7.19 -90.30
C GLU A 256 -15.47 -6.54 -91.62
N GLU A 257 -14.16 -6.37 -91.82
CA GLU A 257 -13.54 -5.92 -93.07
C GLU A 257 -13.93 -6.84 -94.25
N LYS A 258 -13.74 -8.16 -94.10
CA LYS A 258 -14.16 -9.16 -95.11
C LYS A 258 -15.65 -9.14 -95.41
N ARG A 259 -16.49 -8.87 -94.40
CA ARG A 259 -17.95 -8.78 -94.58
C ARG A 259 -18.33 -7.56 -95.42
N GLN A 260 -17.59 -6.46 -95.35
CA GLN A 260 -17.84 -5.31 -96.22
C GLN A 260 -17.45 -5.60 -97.68
N GLU A 261 -16.33 -6.28 -97.93
CA GLU A 261 -15.97 -6.73 -99.29
C GLU A 261 -17.05 -7.66 -99.88
N GLU A 262 -17.54 -8.64 -99.10
CA GLU A 262 -18.57 -9.58 -99.58
C GLU A 262 -19.94 -8.91 -99.81
N LEU A 263 -20.30 -7.92 -98.99
CA LEU A 263 -21.53 -7.13 -99.17
C LEU A 263 -21.47 -6.25 -100.43
N HIS A 264 -20.34 -5.59 -100.70
CA HIS A 264 -20.16 -4.79 -101.91
C HIS A 264 -20.22 -5.65 -103.19
N ALA A 265 -19.69 -6.88 -103.16
CA ALA A 265 -19.81 -7.81 -104.28
C ALA A 265 -21.27 -8.21 -104.58
N ARG A 266 -22.06 -8.50 -103.54
CA ARG A 266 -23.47 -8.93 -103.70
C ARG A 266 -24.39 -7.81 -104.20
N GLN A 267 -24.22 -6.57 -103.70
CA GLN A 267 -25.05 -5.43 -104.10
C GLN A 267 -24.97 -5.13 -105.61
N ALA A 268 -23.79 -5.30 -106.22
CA ALA A 268 -23.59 -5.11 -107.67
C ALA A 268 -24.30 -6.16 -108.54
N GLU A 269 -24.69 -7.32 -107.97
CA GLU A 269 -25.41 -8.38 -108.69
C GLU A 269 -26.94 -8.22 -108.58
N GLU A 270 -27.46 -7.77 -107.44
CA GLU A 270 -28.90 -7.54 -107.25
C GLU A 270 -29.43 -6.35 -108.07
N GLU A 271 -28.66 -5.25 -108.18
CA GLU A 271 -29.10 -4.05 -108.93
C GLU A 271 -29.27 -4.32 -110.45
N ARG A 272 -28.68 -5.40 -110.97
CA ARG A 272 -28.91 -5.88 -112.35
C ARG A 272 -30.23 -6.64 -112.47
N LYS A 273 -30.57 -7.47 -111.48
CA LYS A 273 -31.80 -8.29 -111.47
C LYS A 273 -33.05 -7.45 -111.17
N ALA A 274 -32.91 -6.40 -110.36
CA ALA A 274 -33.99 -5.48 -110.02
C ALA A 274 -34.56 -4.66 -111.21
N LYS A 275 -33.84 -4.61 -112.35
CA LYS A 275 -34.27 -3.86 -113.56
C LYS A 275 -34.99 -4.73 -114.60
N GLU A 276 -35.04 -6.05 -114.40
CA GLU A 276 -35.68 -6.99 -115.34
C GLU A 276 -37.09 -7.43 -114.89
N VAL A 277 -37.43 -7.26 -113.60
CA VAL A 277 -38.83 -7.35 -113.14
C VAL A 277 -39.59 -6.08 -113.51
N ALA A 278 -39.94 -6.06 -114.79
CA ALA A 278 -41.10 -5.44 -115.42
C ALA A 278 -42.07 -4.72 -114.47
N ALA A 279 -42.51 -3.51 -114.79
CA ALA A 279 -43.33 -3.23 -115.99
C ALA A 279 -44.60 -4.13 -116.11
N ARG A 280 -45.05 -4.69 -114.98
CA ARG A 280 -46.41 -5.20 -114.76
C ARG A 280 -47.07 -4.35 -113.67
N ALA A 281 -48.37 -4.12 -113.78
CA ALA A 281 -49.14 -3.24 -112.88
C ALA A 281 -48.69 -1.76 -112.87
N ALA A 282 -48.45 -1.21 -114.06
CA ALA A 282 -49.29 -0.08 -114.44
C ALA A 282 -50.71 -0.63 -114.73
N ALA A 283 -51.75 0.11 -114.30
CA ALA A 283 -53.06 -0.42 -113.91
C ALA A 283 -53.00 -1.28 -112.62
N GLU A 284 -53.91 -1.15 -111.64
CA GLU A 284 -55.20 -0.43 -111.70
C GLU A 284 -55.25 0.92 -110.97
N SER A 285 -55.97 1.81 -111.64
CA SER A 285 -56.39 3.16 -111.29
C SER A 285 -57.23 3.31 -110.02
N ALA A 286 -56.97 4.39 -109.29
CA ALA A 286 -57.97 5.32 -108.73
C ALA A 286 -59.20 4.75 -107.99
N ALA A 287 -59.04 4.52 -106.68
CA ALA A 287 -60.16 4.43 -105.73
C ALA A 287 -59.92 5.33 -104.49
N GLN A 288 -60.04 6.65 -104.65
CA GLN A 288 -60.13 7.57 -103.51
C GLN A 288 -61.49 7.38 -102.81
N LYS A 289 -61.48 7.17 -101.47
CA LYS A 289 -62.46 7.64 -100.43
C LYS A 289 -62.55 6.70 -99.21
N VAL A 290 -61.56 6.74 -98.32
CA VAL A 290 -61.68 6.29 -96.90
C VAL A 290 -60.86 7.18 -95.94
N LYS A 291 -59.79 7.85 -96.42
CA LYS A 291 -58.87 8.70 -95.61
C LYS A 291 -59.47 10.04 -95.12
N GLN A 292 -60.64 10.07 -94.49
CA GLN A 292 -61.19 11.31 -93.91
C GLN A 292 -61.91 11.18 -92.55
N ASP A 293 -62.26 9.98 -92.08
CA ASP A 293 -63.01 9.80 -90.81
C ASP A 293 -62.18 9.32 -89.59
N GLU A 294 -60.91 8.90 -89.76
CA GLU A 294 -60.08 8.48 -88.61
C GLU A 294 -59.29 9.63 -87.94
N GLU A 295 -58.81 10.62 -88.70
CA GLU A 295 -57.97 11.70 -88.15
C GLU A 295 -58.75 12.64 -87.22
N SER A 296 -60.05 12.82 -87.48
CA SER A 296 -60.96 13.62 -86.65
C SER A 296 -61.13 13.05 -85.24
N ARG A 297 -61.13 11.72 -85.08
CA ARG A 297 -61.22 11.05 -83.77
C ARG A 297 -59.93 11.18 -82.95
N ARG A 298 -58.77 10.94 -83.58
CA ARG A 298 -57.47 10.99 -82.88
C ARG A 298 -57.15 12.38 -82.32
N LEU A 299 -57.57 13.45 -83.02
CA LEU A 299 -57.36 14.83 -82.58
C LEU A 299 -58.24 15.25 -81.38
N ALA A 300 -59.39 14.59 -81.18
CA ALA A 300 -60.22 14.79 -80.00
C ALA A 300 -59.67 14.04 -78.78
N GLU A 301 -59.27 12.78 -78.95
CA GLU A 301 -58.77 11.92 -77.86
C GLU A 301 -57.47 12.45 -77.23
N MET A 302 -56.56 13.00 -78.05
CA MET A 302 -55.33 13.65 -77.57
C MET A 302 -55.62 14.88 -76.68
N ARG A 303 -56.66 15.67 -76.99
CA ARG A 303 -57.04 16.83 -76.17
C ARG A 303 -57.68 16.41 -74.85
N ALA A 304 -58.51 15.37 -74.85
CA ALA A 304 -59.12 14.84 -73.64
C ALA A 304 -58.09 14.32 -72.63
N LYS A 305 -57.03 13.63 -73.10
CA LYS A 305 -55.92 13.21 -72.22
C LYS A 305 -55.13 14.38 -71.66
N ALA A 306 -54.77 15.36 -72.50
CA ALA A 306 -54.01 16.53 -72.06
C ALA A 306 -54.76 17.37 -71.00
N GLU A 307 -56.08 17.53 -71.12
CA GLU A 307 -56.88 18.25 -70.12
C GLU A 307 -57.02 17.48 -68.80
N ALA A 308 -57.16 16.15 -68.86
CA ALA A 308 -57.22 15.29 -67.67
C ALA A 308 -55.89 15.29 -66.90
N GLU A 309 -54.76 15.20 -67.60
CA GLU A 309 -53.41 15.24 -67.01
C GLU A 309 -53.11 16.60 -66.39
N ALA A 310 -53.51 17.71 -67.04
CA ALA A 310 -53.41 19.05 -66.49
C ALA A 310 -54.25 19.24 -65.21
N LYS A 311 -55.46 18.68 -65.15
CA LYS A 311 -56.31 18.70 -63.95
C LYS A 311 -55.72 17.87 -62.80
N ALA A 312 -55.21 16.67 -63.08
CA ALA A 312 -54.54 15.83 -62.08
C ALA A 312 -53.30 16.52 -61.48
N LEU A 313 -52.49 17.20 -62.30
CA LEU A 313 -51.34 18.00 -61.83
C LEU A 313 -51.75 19.24 -61.01
N ALA A 314 -52.90 19.85 -61.32
CA ALA A 314 -53.44 20.97 -60.55
C ALA A 314 -53.94 20.53 -59.15
N GLU A 315 -54.71 19.45 -59.08
CA GLU A 315 -55.19 18.89 -57.81
C GLU A 315 -54.03 18.37 -56.94
N ALA A 316 -53.03 17.72 -57.54
CA ALA A 316 -51.83 17.27 -56.83
C ALA A 316 -51.06 18.45 -56.21
N ARG A 317 -50.93 19.58 -56.93
CA ARG A 317 -50.30 20.80 -56.40
C ARG A 317 -51.10 21.43 -55.27
N GLN A 318 -52.43 21.58 -55.42
CA GLN A 318 -53.26 22.14 -54.35
C GLN A 318 -53.21 21.29 -53.07
N LYS A 319 -53.14 19.96 -53.20
CA LYS A 319 -53.02 19.04 -52.06
C LYS A 319 -51.66 19.19 -51.36
N ALA A 320 -50.57 19.26 -52.13
CA ALA A 320 -49.22 19.50 -51.59
C ALA A 320 -49.08 20.88 -50.92
N GLU A 321 -49.65 21.95 -51.49
CA GLU A 321 -49.66 23.27 -50.87
C GLU A 321 -50.48 23.31 -49.58
N ALA A 322 -51.64 22.64 -49.55
CA ALA A 322 -52.46 22.53 -48.33
C ALA A 322 -51.74 21.77 -47.20
N GLU A 323 -51.06 20.66 -47.53
CA GLU A 323 -50.30 19.85 -46.58
C GLU A 323 -49.05 20.59 -46.06
N ALA A 324 -48.35 21.33 -46.95
CA ALA A 324 -47.26 22.22 -46.55
C ALA A 324 -47.74 23.36 -45.63
N GLN A 325 -48.89 23.96 -45.91
CA GLN A 325 -49.49 24.99 -45.03
C GLN A 325 -49.95 24.42 -43.68
N ALA A 326 -50.45 23.19 -43.64
CA ALA A 326 -50.80 22.51 -42.39
C ALA A 326 -49.56 22.27 -41.52
N LEU A 327 -48.47 21.76 -42.11
CA LEU A 327 -47.19 21.58 -41.42
C LEU A 327 -46.55 22.90 -40.96
N ALA A 328 -46.70 23.98 -41.74
CA ALA A 328 -46.24 25.31 -41.34
C ALA A 328 -47.01 25.86 -40.12
N ARG A 329 -48.34 25.70 -40.09
CA ARG A 329 -49.16 26.09 -38.93
C ARG A 329 -48.82 25.27 -37.68
N ALA A 330 -48.74 23.94 -37.80
CA ALA A 330 -48.38 23.06 -36.70
C ALA A 330 -47.00 23.41 -36.08
N ARG A 331 -46.03 23.85 -36.88
CA ARG A 331 -44.74 24.35 -36.39
C ARG A 331 -44.87 25.70 -35.68
N ALA A 332 -45.66 26.64 -36.21
CA ALA A 332 -45.89 27.93 -35.58
C ALA A 332 -46.60 27.81 -34.22
N ASP A 333 -47.60 26.92 -34.12
CA ASP A 333 -48.32 26.64 -32.88
C ASP A 333 -47.40 25.97 -31.83
N ALA A 334 -46.54 25.05 -32.25
CA ALA A 334 -45.52 24.44 -31.38
C ALA A 334 -44.48 25.46 -30.89
N GLU A 335 -44.02 26.38 -31.76
CA GLU A 335 -43.09 27.45 -31.38
C GLU A 335 -43.74 28.45 -30.42
N ALA A 336 -45.03 28.76 -30.60
CA ALA A 336 -45.81 29.60 -29.70
C ALA A 336 -46.00 28.95 -28.32
N ALA A 337 -46.25 27.63 -28.27
CA ALA A 337 -46.31 26.87 -27.02
C ALA A 337 -44.97 26.85 -26.28
N ALA A 338 -43.86 26.57 -26.99
CA ALA A 338 -42.52 26.59 -26.43
C ALA A 338 -42.14 27.98 -25.87
N LYS A 339 -42.51 29.07 -26.55
CA LYS A 339 -42.29 30.44 -26.08
C LYS A 339 -43.09 30.77 -24.81
N LYS A 340 -44.32 30.24 -24.65
CA LYS A 340 -45.07 30.39 -23.39
C LYS A 340 -44.39 29.67 -22.24
N GLN A 341 -44.02 28.40 -22.43
CA GLN A 341 -43.35 27.60 -21.38
C GLN A 341 -41.99 28.21 -20.98
N ALA A 342 -41.23 28.79 -21.92
CA ALA A 342 -39.99 29.50 -21.61
C ALA A 342 -40.22 30.77 -20.76
N VAL A 343 -41.31 31.51 -20.98
CA VAL A 343 -41.68 32.68 -20.17
C VAL A 343 -42.15 32.26 -18.78
N GLU A 344 -42.96 31.21 -18.66
CA GLU A 344 -43.43 30.67 -17.38
C GLU A 344 -42.27 30.11 -16.54
N ALA A 345 -41.35 29.37 -17.15
CA ALA A 345 -40.12 28.90 -16.50
C ALA A 345 -39.25 30.08 -16.02
N GLY A 346 -39.04 31.10 -16.85
CA GLY A 346 -38.28 32.30 -16.48
C GLY A 346 -38.95 33.17 -15.41
N ALA A 347 -40.28 33.09 -15.26
CA ALA A 347 -41.00 33.71 -14.15
C ALA A 347 -40.81 32.93 -12.85
N ALA A 348 -40.99 31.59 -12.88
CA ALA A 348 -40.76 30.72 -11.73
C ALA A 348 -39.31 30.78 -11.22
N GLU A 349 -38.32 30.82 -12.12
CA GLU A 349 -36.90 30.94 -11.75
C GLU A 349 -36.60 32.29 -11.07
N LYS A 350 -37.26 33.38 -11.48
CA LYS A 350 -37.15 34.68 -10.80
C LYS A 350 -37.78 34.67 -9.41
N GLU A 351 -38.94 34.04 -9.25
CA GLU A 351 -39.59 33.95 -7.94
C GLU A 351 -38.78 33.07 -6.97
N LEU A 352 -38.24 31.94 -7.45
CA LEU A 352 -37.34 31.08 -6.68
C LEU A 352 -36.08 31.84 -6.25
N LYS A 353 -35.46 32.60 -7.17
CA LYS A 353 -34.29 33.46 -6.86
C LYS A 353 -34.61 34.59 -5.89
N ALA A 354 -35.82 35.14 -5.91
CA ALA A 354 -36.25 36.15 -4.93
C ALA A 354 -36.37 35.53 -3.53
N ARG A 355 -37.09 34.40 -3.39
CA ARG A 355 -37.25 33.68 -2.11
C ARG A 355 -35.90 33.22 -1.55
N LEU A 356 -35.03 32.63 -2.38
CA LEU A 356 -33.68 32.22 -1.97
C LEU A 356 -32.81 33.41 -1.53
N LYS A 357 -32.92 34.58 -2.18
CA LYS A 357 -32.19 35.79 -1.76
C LYS A 357 -32.67 36.30 -0.40
N GLU A 358 -33.98 36.30 -0.16
CA GLU A 358 -34.58 36.70 1.12
C GLU A 358 -34.21 35.73 2.25
N GLU A 359 -34.27 34.42 1.99
CA GLU A 359 -33.84 33.37 2.92
C GLU A 359 -32.33 33.48 3.24
N ILE A 360 -31.48 33.74 2.24
CA ILE A 360 -30.05 33.97 2.43
C ILE A 360 -29.78 35.25 3.23
N GLU A 361 -30.50 36.36 3.01
CA GLU A 361 -30.32 37.60 3.79
C GLU A 361 -30.79 37.46 5.25
N VAL A 362 -31.88 36.73 5.50
CA VAL A 362 -32.31 36.38 6.86
C VAL A 362 -31.28 35.47 7.54
N ARG A 363 -30.80 34.43 6.83
CA ARG A 363 -29.80 33.50 7.34
C ARG A 363 -28.48 34.21 7.67
N ILE A 364 -27.92 35.00 6.75
CA ILE A 364 -26.68 35.75 6.98
C ILE A 364 -26.82 36.69 8.18
N ARG A 365 -28.00 37.30 8.39
CA ARG A 365 -28.24 38.16 9.56
C ARG A 365 -28.23 37.37 10.88
N ALA A 366 -28.81 36.17 10.89
CA ALA A 366 -28.77 35.28 12.06
C ALA A 366 -27.36 34.70 12.30
N GLU A 367 -26.64 34.30 11.24
CA GLU A 367 -25.26 33.81 11.30
C GLU A 367 -24.31 34.91 11.82
N MET A 368 -24.49 36.16 11.38
CA MET A 368 -23.78 37.34 11.91
C MET A 368 -24.10 37.62 13.38
N GLU A 369 -25.35 37.53 13.82
CA GLU A 369 -25.69 37.75 15.24
C GLU A 369 -25.12 36.63 16.15
N GLN A 370 -25.15 35.38 15.69
CA GLN A 370 -24.48 34.28 16.40
C GLN A 370 -22.96 34.44 16.43
N LEU A 371 -22.32 34.83 15.32
CA LEU A 371 -20.88 35.07 15.27
C LEU A 371 -20.48 36.21 16.22
N LEU A 372 -21.21 37.32 16.25
CA LEU A 372 -20.95 38.42 17.17
C LEU A 372 -21.12 38.03 18.65
N ARG A 373 -22.15 37.24 18.99
CA ARG A 373 -22.32 36.71 20.37
C ARG A 373 -21.18 35.75 20.73
N ASN A 374 -20.84 34.83 19.83
CA ASN A 374 -19.79 33.85 20.05
C ASN A 374 -18.41 34.52 20.17
N GLU A 375 -18.08 35.51 19.34
CA GLU A 375 -16.81 36.24 19.40
C GLU A 375 -16.68 37.07 20.68
N ILE A 376 -17.78 37.62 21.20
CA ILE A 376 -17.80 38.32 22.50
C ILE A 376 -17.62 37.34 23.66
N GLU A 377 -18.32 36.20 23.68
CA GLU A 377 -18.12 35.17 24.70
C GLU A 377 -16.73 34.52 24.61
N GLU A 378 -16.21 34.27 23.41
CA GLU A 378 -14.90 33.68 23.21
C GLU A 378 -13.78 34.64 23.60
N LYS A 379 -13.90 35.95 23.32
CA LYS A 379 -12.97 36.97 23.85
C LYS A 379 -13.01 37.05 25.37
N ALA A 380 -14.19 37.05 25.99
CA ALA A 380 -14.31 37.06 27.45
C ALA A 380 -13.69 35.79 28.10
N ARG A 381 -13.91 34.62 27.49
CA ARG A 381 -13.31 33.34 27.91
C ARG A 381 -11.80 33.30 27.65
N ALA A 382 -11.32 33.90 26.56
CA ALA A 382 -9.90 34.00 26.21
C ALA A 382 -9.15 34.95 27.15
N GLU A 383 -9.72 36.11 27.51
CA GLU A 383 -9.15 37.02 28.50
C GLU A 383 -9.12 36.38 29.90
N MET A 384 -10.21 35.73 30.31
CA MET A 384 -10.26 35.01 31.60
C MET A 384 -9.26 33.86 31.67
N THR A 385 -9.14 33.04 30.61
CA THR A 385 -8.15 31.95 30.58
C THR A 385 -6.71 32.46 30.41
N ALA A 386 -6.49 33.57 29.72
CA ALA A 386 -5.19 34.24 29.67
C ALA A 386 -4.77 34.80 31.03
N GLN A 387 -5.70 35.37 31.81
CA GLN A 387 -5.43 35.80 33.18
C GLN A 387 -5.08 34.62 34.09
N ILE A 388 -5.86 33.54 34.07
CA ILE A 388 -5.59 32.32 34.84
C ILE A 388 -4.23 31.70 34.44
N MET A 389 -3.91 31.66 33.14
CA MET A 389 -2.62 31.16 32.64
C MET A 389 -1.44 32.09 32.93
N ALA A 390 -1.68 33.41 33.06
CA ALA A 390 -0.67 34.37 33.48
C ALA A 390 -0.39 34.25 34.99
N GLU A 391 -1.43 34.14 35.82
CA GLU A 391 -1.32 33.94 37.27
C GLU A 391 -0.65 32.59 37.59
N ALA A 392 -1.05 31.51 36.92
CA ALA A 392 -0.40 30.20 37.04
C ALA A 392 1.07 30.22 36.59
N LYS A 393 1.42 31.00 35.56
CA LYS A 393 2.83 31.22 35.17
C LYS A 393 3.59 32.02 36.22
N LEU A 394 2.99 33.05 36.80
CA LEU A 394 3.62 33.88 37.83
C LEU A 394 3.89 33.05 39.11
N ALA A 395 2.93 32.23 39.52
CA ALA A 395 3.10 31.28 40.62
C ALA A 395 4.19 30.23 40.31
N ALA A 396 4.20 29.64 39.11
CA ALA A 396 5.23 28.67 38.70
C ALA A 396 6.62 29.31 38.55
N GLN A 397 6.71 30.58 38.15
CA GLN A 397 7.97 31.32 38.14
C GLN A 397 8.44 31.64 39.56
N ALA A 398 7.53 32.01 40.48
CA ALA A 398 7.87 32.24 41.89
C ALA A 398 8.40 30.98 42.58
N GLU A 399 7.74 29.83 42.40
CA GLU A 399 8.22 28.54 42.95
C GLU A 399 9.58 28.15 42.35
N LEU A 400 9.81 28.43 41.06
CA LEU A 400 11.07 28.12 40.39
C LEU A 400 12.19 29.10 40.77
N GLU A 401 11.89 30.37 41.05
CA GLU A 401 12.86 31.30 41.65
C GLU A 401 13.17 30.95 43.11
N GLU A 402 12.20 30.54 43.91
CA GLU A 402 12.39 30.08 45.29
C GLU A 402 13.30 28.83 45.33
N ARG A 403 13.01 27.83 44.50
CA ARG A 403 13.88 26.64 44.31
C ARG A 403 15.29 27.02 43.82
N LEU A 404 15.42 27.99 42.90
CA LEU A 404 16.74 28.49 42.47
C LEU A 404 17.46 29.30 43.57
N VAL A 405 16.74 29.91 44.51
CA VAL A 405 17.33 30.56 45.68
C VAL A 405 17.82 29.52 46.70
N GLU A 406 17.06 28.44 46.94
CA GLU A 406 17.52 27.29 47.74
C GLU A 406 18.73 26.58 47.11
N GLU A 407 18.71 26.36 45.79
CA GLU A 407 19.83 25.76 45.05
C GLU A 407 21.06 26.67 45.08
N ARG A 408 20.89 28.00 44.93
CA ARG A 408 21.99 28.97 45.11
C ARG A 408 22.47 29.07 46.55
N ALA A 409 21.62 28.88 47.54
CA ALA A 409 21.99 28.88 48.96
C ALA A 409 22.80 27.62 49.33
N SER A 410 22.35 26.45 48.88
CA SER A 410 23.06 25.18 49.06
C SER A 410 24.37 25.14 48.26
N LEU A 411 24.41 25.67 47.03
CA LEU A 411 25.65 25.85 46.28
C LEU A 411 26.63 26.81 46.99
N LYS A 412 26.17 27.93 47.56
CA LYS A 412 27.03 28.82 48.37
C LYS A 412 27.51 28.17 49.67
N ALA A 413 26.71 27.32 50.30
CA ALA A 413 27.13 26.55 51.46
C ALA A 413 28.21 25.52 51.07
N ALA A 414 28.03 24.81 49.96
CA ALA A 414 29.03 23.88 49.42
C ALA A 414 30.32 24.60 48.98
N GLU A 415 30.21 25.77 48.34
CA GLU A 415 31.35 26.62 47.98
C GLU A 415 32.11 27.07 49.23
N LYS A 416 31.41 27.50 50.29
CA LYS A 416 32.03 27.89 51.56
C LYS A 416 32.77 26.73 52.22
N VAL A 417 32.19 25.53 52.24
CA VAL A 417 32.85 24.32 52.76
C VAL A 417 34.07 23.92 51.90
N ALA A 418 33.96 24.00 50.57
CA ALA A 418 35.09 23.76 49.66
C ALA A 418 36.20 24.81 49.80
N ARG A 419 35.84 26.06 50.09
CA ARG A 419 36.77 27.17 50.33
C ARG A 419 37.49 27.04 51.67
N GLU A 420 36.79 26.62 52.72
CA GLU A 420 37.40 26.30 54.02
C GLU A 420 38.31 25.06 53.95
N ALA A 421 37.95 24.05 53.13
CA ALA A 421 38.81 22.90 52.86
C ALA A 421 40.07 23.29 52.07
N THR A 422 39.94 24.11 51.02
CA THR A 422 41.09 24.59 50.24
C THR A 422 41.95 25.59 51.01
N GLU A 423 41.40 26.40 51.91
CA GLU A 423 42.20 27.26 52.80
C GLU A 423 43.00 26.43 53.82
N LYS A 424 42.46 25.32 54.35
CA LYS A 424 43.26 24.37 55.14
C LYS A 424 44.40 23.76 54.33
N VAL A 425 44.10 23.18 53.16
CA VAL A 425 45.11 22.53 52.31
C VAL A 425 46.19 23.51 51.85
N THR A 426 45.83 24.77 51.56
CA THR A 426 46.83 25.79 51.20
C THR A 426 47.63 26.32 52.39
N ARG A 427 47.06 26.40 53.61
CA ARG A 427 47.84 26.67 54.83
C ARG A 427 48.81 25.54 55.16
N GLU A 428 48.39 24.29 54.99
CA GLU A 428 49.24 23.10 55.20
C GLU A 428 50.34 23.01 54.14
N ALA A 429 50.03 23.31 52.87
CA ALA A 429 51.02 23.43 51.80
C ALA A 429 52.02 24.57 52.07
N ALA A 430 51.55 25.77 52.44
CA ALA A 430 52.42 26.90 52.76
C ALA A 430 53.30 26.65 53.99
N ALA A 431 52.81 25.92 55.00
CA ALA A 431 53.61 25.51 56.16
C ALA A 431 54.71 24.51 55.80
N ASN A 432 54.51 23.68 54.77
CA ASN A 432 55.55 22.79 54.24
C ASN A 432 56.51 23.52 53.28
N GLU A 433 56.02 24.43 52.44
CA GLU A 433 56.85 25.25 51.55
C GLU A 433 57.76 26.21 52.33
N ALA A 434 57.27 26.77 53.45
CA ALA A 434 58.08 27.59 54.36
C ALA A 434 59.22 26.79 55.02
N LYS A 435 59.01 25.51 55.32
CA LYS A 435 60.07 24.61 55.80
C LYS A 435 61.10 24.34 54.71
N LEU A 436 60.66 24.01 53.49
CA LEU A 436 61.57 23.77 52.36
C LEU A 436 62.38 25.03 51.99
N ARG A 437 61.80 26.24 52.03
CA ARG A 437 62.58 27.48 51.82
C ARG A 437 63.64 27.70 52.89
N ALA A 438 63.31 27.51 54.17
CA ALA A 438 64.29 27.62 55.26
C ALA A 438 65.46 26.62 55.14
N GLU A 439 65.25 25.51 54.43
CA GLU A 439 66.29 24.52 54.10
C GLU A 439 67.07 24.89 52.83
N ALA A 440 66.40 25.42 51.80
CA ALA A 440 66.99 25.84 50.53
C ALA A 440 67.82 27.15 50.62
N ASP A 441 67.34 28.15 51.36
CA ASP A 441 68.04 29.43 51.58
C ASP A 441 69.38 29.21 52.30
N LYS A 442 69.50 28.12 53.06
CA LYS A 442 70.73 27.64 53.70
C LYS A 442 71.79 27.13 52.70
N HIS A 443 71.37 26.64 51.53
CA HIS A 443 72.26 26.13 50.48
C HIS A 443 72.49 27.15 49.35
N ALA A 444 71.61 28.13 49.16
CA ALA A 444 71.79 29.21 48.20
C ALA A 444 72.92 30.19 48.60
N ALA A 445 73.16 30.35 49.90
CA ALA A 445 74.15 31.27 50.44
C ALA A 445 75.60 30.96 49.99
N ASP A 446 75.99 29.69 49.94
CA ASP A 446 77.36 29.27 49.57
C ASP A 446 77.65 29.37 48.07
N ALA A 447 76.61 29.31 47.22
CA ALA A 447 76.76 29.31 45.77
C ALA A 447 76.88 30.72 45.15
N ALA A 448 76.42 31.76 45.84
CA ALA A 448 76.33 33.12 45.30
C ALA A 448 77.66 33.91 45.26
N ALA A 449 78.75 33.35 45.79
CA ALA A 449 80.07 33.98 45.83
C ALA A 449 80.81 34.01 44.46
N ALA A 450 80.29 33.33 43.44
CA ALA A 450 80.99 33.11 42.17
C ALA A 450 80.49 34.00 41.00
N ARG A 451 81.22 35.10 40.76
CA ARG A 451 81.40 35.74 39.44
C ARG A 451 80.19 36.46 38.81
N LYS A 452 79.90 37.67 39.31
CA LYS A 452 79.63 38.81 38.43
C LYS A 452 80.95 39.37 37.89
N ALA A 453 81.19 39.31 36.58
CA ALA A 453 82.07 40.19 35.77
C ALA A 453 82.28 39.62 34.35
N GLY A 454 82.43 40.46 33.33
CA GLY A 454 82.99 40.03 32.02
C GLY A 454 82.11 40.21 30.77
N GLU A 455 81.14 41.12 30.76
CA GLU A 455 80.46 41.51 29.52
C GLU A 455 81.38 42.32 28.57
N ALA A 456 80.91 42.57 27.34
CA ALA A 456 81.51 43.48 26.35
C ALA A 456 82.83 43.06 25.65
N ALA A 457 82.97 41.78 25.28
CA ALA A 457 83.92 41.36 24.22
C ALA A 457 83.41 40.26 23.26
N GLU A 458 82.46 39.41 23.69
CA GLU A 458 82.14 38.16 22.96
C GLU A 458 80.90 38.22 22.04
N ALA A 459 80.13 39.32 22.07
CA ALA A 459 78.82 39.43 21.41
C ALA A 459 78.88 39.15 19.90
N THR A 460 79.88 39.69 19.19
CA THR A 460 80.00 39.60 17.73
C THR A 460 80.43 38.22 17.23
N ARG A 461 81.02 37.36 18.10
CA ARG A 461 81.37 35.97 17.74
C ARG A 461 80.22 34.99 18.03
N ARG A 462 79.47 35.18 19.11
CA ARG A 462 78.32 34.31 19.45
C ARG A 462 77.22 34.37 18.39
N ALA A 463 76.93 35.55 17.83
CA ALA A 463 75.92 35.70 16.78
C ALA A 463 76.18 34.82 15.53
N ALA A 464 77.44 34.74 15.08
CA ALA A 464 77.83 33.91 13.93
C ALA A 464 77.82 32.41 14.25
N ALA A 465 78.12 32.01 15.49
CA ALA A 465 78.08 30.62 15.92
C ALA A 465 76.63 30.10 16.04
N ILE A 466 75.73 30.88 16.65
CA ILE A 466 74.32 30.52 16.83
C ILE A 466 73.63 30.34 15.48
N ALA A 467 73.85 31.25 14.52
CA ALA A 467 73.26 31.15 13.18
C ALA A 467 73.70 29.88 12.40
N LYS A 468 74.88 29.32 12.69
CA LYS A 468 75.35 28.07 12.09
C LYS A 468 74.74 26.84 12.76
N ASP A 469 74.75 26.80 14.10
CA ASP A 469 74.17 25.70 14.88
C ASP A 469 72.65 25.60 14.67
N GLU A 470 71.94 26.72 14.55
CA GLU A 470 70.51 26.72 14.25
C GLU A 470 70.20 26.26 12.80
N ALA A 471 71.07 26.58 11.84
CA ALA A 471 70.94 26.08 10.47
C ALA A 471 71.22 24.56 10.38
N GLU A 472 72.22 24.06 11.10
CA GLU A 472 72.55 22.63 11.14
C GLU A 472 71.46 21.82 11.86
N ARG A 473 70.89 22.33 12.97
CA ARG A 473 69.72 21.72 13.63
C ARG A 473 68.48 21.70 12.74
N ARG A 474 68.16 22.80 12.04
CA ARG A 474 67.01 22.84 11.11
C ARG A 474 67.21 21.89 9.92
N ALA A 475 68.44 21.74 9.42
CA ALA A 475 68.76 20.74 8.39
C ALA A 475 68.62 19.30 8.91
N GLU A 476 69.05 19.03 10.15
CA GLU A 476 68.86 17.72 10.77
C GLU A 476 67.37 17.43 11.01
N GLU A 477 66.61 18.39 11.53
CA GLU A 477 65.17 18.27 11.79
C GLU A 477 64.37 18.03 10.50
N ILE A 478 64.66 18.77 9.41
CA ILE A 478 64.08 18.52 8.09
C ILE A 478 64.47 17.14 7.56
N SER A 479 65.71 16.67 7.75
CA SER A 479 66.11 15.33 7.29
C SER A 479 65.46 14.21 8.10
N ARG A 480 65.24 14.42 9.41
CA ARG A 480 64.46 13.51 10.28
C ARG A 480 62.99 13.50 9.90
N GLN A 481 62.38 14.65 9.59
CA GLN A 481 61.01 14.73 9.08
C GLN A 481 60.87 14.01 7.74
N ALA A 482 61.77 14.27 6.78
CA ALA A 482 61.79 13.56 5.50
C ALA A 482 62.04 12.04 5.64
N ALA A 483 62.81 11.61 6.63
CA ALA A 483 62.97 10.19 6.95
C ALA A 483 61.68 9.56 7.50
N VAL A 484 60.98 10.25 8.40
CA VAL A 484 59.69 9.80 8.95
C VAL A 484 58.60 9.80 7.86
N GLU A 485 58.51 10.83 7.02
CA GLU A 485 57.59 10.86 5.87
C GLU A 485 57.89 9.74 4.88
N LYS A 486 59.17 9.43 4.62
CA LYS A 486 59.58 8.31 3.76
C LYS A 486 59.21 6.97 4.39
N GLU A 487 59.43 6.78 5.69
CA GLU A 487 59.01 5.55 6.38
C GLU A 487 57.48 5.40 6.39
N GLU A 488 56.74 6.49 6.61
CA GLU A 488 55.28 6.48 6.57
C GLU A 488 54.75 6.23 5.14
N ALA A 489 55.42 6.76 4.11
CA ALA A 489 55.13 6.48 2.71
C ALA A 489 55.45 5.02 2.34
N GLU A 490 56.54 4.44 2.83
CA GLU A 490 56.87 3.03 2.63
C GLU A 490 55.88 2.11 3.36
N ARG A 491 55.47 2.44 4.60
CA ARG A 491 54.40 1.77 5.34
C ARG A 491 53.04 1.88 4.62
N LYS A 492 52.68 3.04 4.07
CA LYS A 492 51.48 3.25 3.23
C LYS A 492 51.56 2.42 1.94
N ALA A 493 52.72 2.36 1.28
CA ALA A 493 52.93 1.56 0.08
C ALA A 493 52.87 0.05 0.38
N GLU A 494 53.38 -0.42 1.51
CA GLU A 494 53.24 -1.81 1.94
C GLU A 494 51.78 -2.14 2.29
N HIS A 495 51.07 -1.24 2.98
CA HIS A 495 49.65 -1.42 3.28
C HIS A 495 48.80 -1.49 1.99
N LEU A 496 49.06 -0.61 1.02
CA LEU A 496 48.42 -0.67 -0.31
C LEU A 496 48.77 -1.97 -1.07
N LYS A 497 50.00 -2.47 -0.98
CA LYS A 497 50.37 -3.79 -1.52
C LYS A 497 49.63 -4.93 -0.83
N ARG A 498 49.46 -4.88 0.51
CA ARG A 498 48.66 -5.88 1.24
C ARG A 498 47.17 -5.81 0.90
N LEU A 499 46.62 -4.61 0.69
CA LEU A 499 45.24 -4.42 0.22
C LEU A 499 45.06 -4.98 -1.19
N ALA A 500 45.93 -4.64 -2.14
CA ALA A 500 45.90 -5.17 -3.49
C ALA A 500 46.11 -6.69 -3.54
N ALA A 501 46.93 -7.26 -2.64
CA ALA A 501 47.09 -8.69 -2.49
C ALA A 501 45.81 -9.36 -1.95
N MET A 502 45.15 -8.78 -0.94
CA MET A 502 43.86 -9.28 -0.43
C MET A 502 42.73 -9.12 -1.46
N GLU A 503 42.76 -8.08 -2.29
CA GLU A 503 41.82 -7.89 -3.40
C GLU A 503 42.05 -8.93 -4.52
N ALA A 504 43.31 -9.21 -4.87
CA ALA A 504 43.65 -10.28 -5.83
C ALA A 504 43.27 -11.69 -5.30
N ASP A 505 43.45 -11.94 -4.01
CA ASP A 505 43.02 -13.19 -3.37
C ASP A 505 41.48 -13.28 -3.26
N GLY A 506 40.81 -12.15 -3.04
CA GLY A 506 39.36 -12.01 -3.11
C GLY A 506 38.81 -12.29 -4.51
N LEU A 507 39.44 -11.73 -5.55
CA LEU A 507 39.12 -11.98 -6.95
C LEU A 507 39.36 -13.45 -7.35
N ARG A 508 40.42 -14.08 -6.85
CA ARG A 508 40.63 -15.53 -7.01
C ARG A 508 39.53 -16.37 -6.36
N ARG A 509 39.19 -16.09 -5.10
CA ARG A 509 38.11 -16.79 -4.38
C ARG A 509 36.74 -16.55 -5.02
N ALA A 510 36.50 -15.36 -5.58
CA ALA A 510 35.30 -15.07 -6.36
C ALA A 510 35.27 -15.81 -7.70
N ALA A 511 36.42 -15.95 -8.39
CA ALA A 511 36.53 -16.76 -9.60
C ALA A 511 36.29 -18.26 -9.31
N GLU A 512 36.93 -18.81 -8.27
CA GLU A 512 36.68 -20.19 -7.81
C GLU A 512 35.23 -20.40 -7.38
N ALA A 513 34.60 -19.43 -6.71
CA ALA A 513 33.19 -19.50 -6.34
C ALA A 513 32.29 -19.51 -7.57
N ALA A 514 32.54 -18.63 -8.55
CA ALA A 514 31.79 -18.57 -9.81
C ALA A 514 32.04 -19.79 -10.71
N GLU A 515 33.18 -20.47 -10.58
CA GLU A 515 33.45 -21.75 -11.25
C GLU A 515 32.68 -22.89 -10.58
N ARG A 516 32.70 -22.98 -9.23
CA ARG A 516 31.87 -23.93 -8.46
C ARG A 516 30.37 -23.69 -8.68
N GLU A 517 29.94 -22.44 -8.81
CA GLU A 517 28.55 -22.08 -9.11
C GLU A 517 28.14 -22.54 -10.52
N LYS A 518 29.01 -22.42 -11.53
CA LYS A 518 28.79 -23.00 -12.87
C LYS A 518 28.75 -24.52 -12.83
N ASP A 519 29.59 -25.14 -12.02
CA ASP A 519 29.64 -26.60 -11.83
C ASP A 519 28.37 -27.13 -11.15
N GLU A 520 27.87 -26.42 -10.13
CA GLU A 520 26.58 -26.71 -9.50
C GLU A 520 25.40 -26.38 -10.43
N ALA A 521 25.44 -25.30 -11.19
CA ALA A 521 24.41 -24.96 -12.18
C ALA A 521 24.38 -26.01 -13.32
N GLY A 522 25.54 -26.55 -13.72
CA GLY A 522 25.64 -27.67 -14.64
C GLY A 522 25.00 -28.94 -14.06
N LYS A 523 25.32 -29.30 -12.82
CA LYS A 523 24.74 -30.46 -12.11
C LYS A 523 23.23 -30.29 -11.86
N ARG A 524 22.76 -29.06 -11.56
CA ARG A 524 21.33 -28.72 -11.48
C ARG A 524 20.66 -28.85 -12.84
N ALA A 525 21.25 -28.31 -13.91
CA ALA A 525 20.71 -28.44 -15.27
C ALA A 525 20.69 -29.89 -15.80
N GLU A 526 21.65 -30.74 -15.40
CA GLU A 526 21.58 -32.18 -15.66
C GLU A 526 20.52 -32.89 -14.80
N GLY A 527 20.37 -32.48 -13.54
CA GLY A 527 19.28 -32.91 -12.65
C GLY A 527 17.91 -32.58 -13.25
N ASP A 528 17.69 -31.33 -13.66
CA ASP A 528 16.47 -30.84 -14.29
C ASP A 528 16.21 -31.51 -15.63
N ARG A 529 17.26 -31.80 -16.43
CA ARG A 529 17.12 -32.59 -17.67
C ARG A 529 16.68 -34.03 -17.37
N ARG A 530 17.26 -34.68 -16.36
CA ARG A 530 16.86 -36.04 -15.95
C ARG A 530 15.45 -36.06 -15.37
N ALA A 531 15.12 -35.11 -14.49
CA ALA A 531 13.79 -34.95 -13.92
C ALA A 531 12.75 -34.63 -15.00
N LYS A 532 13.09 -33.81 -16.01
CA LYS A 532 12.22 -33.56 -17.17
C LYS A 532 12.03 -34.82 -18.01
N ILE A 533 13.08 -35.57 -18.32
CA ILE A 533 12.96 -36.84 -19.07
C ILE A 533 12.12 -37.87 -18.28
N GLU A 534 12.29 -37.94 -16.96
CA GLU A 534 11.49 -38.82 -16.11
C GLU A 534 10.02 -38.37 -16.01
N ALA A 535 9.77 -37.05 -15.93
CA ALA A 535 8.42 -36.48 -15.95
C ALA A 535 7.75 -36.63 -17.32
N GLU A 536 8.49 -36.51 -18.42
CA GLU A 536 8.02 -36.68 -19.80
C GLU A 536 7.72 -38.17 -20.08
N ALA A 537 8.54 -39.09 -19.58
CA ALA A 537 8.24 -40.53 -19.59
C ALA A 537 7.03 -40.89 -18.71
N LYS A 538 6.90 -40.31 -17.51
CA LYS A 538 5.72 -40.51 -16.65
C LYS A 538 4.45 -39.94 -17.29
N ALA A 539 4.51 -38.74 -17.85
CA ALA A 539 3.40 -38.11 -18.56
C ALA A 539 3.02 -38.90 -19.82
N MET A 540 3.97 -39.52 -20.53
CA MET A 540 3.67 -40.41 -21.66
C MET A 540 2.96 -41.70 -21.22
N VAL A 541 3.38 -42.32 -20.11
CA VAL A 541 2.70 -43.50 -19.55
C VAL A 541 1.32 -43.14 -19.00
N GLU A 542 1.20 -42.03 -18.27
CA GLU A 542 -0.07 -41.53 -17.73
C GLU A 542 -1.03 -41.10 -18.85
N ALA A 543 -0.51 -40.53 -19.95
CA ALA A 543 -1.28 -40.24 -21.16
C ALA A 543 -1.75 -41.52 -21.88
N GLU A 544 -0.90 -42.54 -22.02
CA GLU A 544 -1.32 -43.82 -22.61
C GLU A 544 -2.38 -44.51 -21.72
N GLU A 545 -2.24 -44.45 -20.40
CA GLU A 545 -3.23 -44.99 -19.49
C GLU A 545 -4.54 -44.17 -19.49
N SER A 546 -4.46 -42.84 -19.59
CA SER A 546 -5.65 -41.99 -19.74
C SER A 546 -6.35 -42.24 -21.07
N GLU A 547 -5.61 -42.37 -22.17
CA GLU A 547 -6.19 -42.63 -23.49
C GLU A 547 -6.80 -44.04 -23.57
N ARG A 548 -6.23 -45.04 -22.87
CA ARG A 548 -6.85 -46.36 -22.67
C ARG A 548 -8.15 -46.25 -21.84
N ARG A 549 -8.14 -45.49 -20.73
CA ARG A 549 -9.33 -45.26 -19.89
C ARG A 549 -10.42 -44.48 -20.65
N GLU A 550 -10.06 -43.48 -21.46
CA GLU A 550 -10.99 -42.75 -22.33
C GLU A 550 -11.55 -43.65 -23.44
N LYS A 551 -10.73 -44.52 -24.05
CA LYS A 551 -11.22 -45.52 -25.01
C LYS A 551 -12.15 -46.54 -24.35
N GLU A 552 -11.88 -46.97 -23.12
CA GLU A 552 -12.77 -47.88 -22.37
C GLU A 552 -14.08 -47.18 -21.95
N LEU A 553 -14.02 -45.91 -21.54
CA LEU A 553 -15.19 -45.08 -21.24
C LEU A 553 -16.00 -44.79 -22.50
N ALA A 554 -15.36 -44.46 -23.62
CA ALA A 554 -16.01 -44.26 -24.92
C ALA A 554 -16.69 -45.55 -25.40
N LEU A 555 -16.04 -46.71 -25.26
CA LEU A 555 -16.66 -48.01 -25.57
C LEU A 555 -17.83 -48.33 -24.63
N LYS A 556 -17.76 -47.97 -23.34
CA LYS A 556 -18.91 -48.08 -22.40
C LYS A 556 -20.05 -47.14 -22.78
N ILE A 557 -19.76 -45.88 -23.11
CA ILE A 557 -20.75 -44.89 -23.55
C ILE A 557 -21.37 -45.28 -24.90
N GLU A 558 -20.59 -45.85 -25.84
CA GLU A 558 -21.10 -46.35 -27.11
C GLU A 558 -21.93 -47.63 -26.94
N ALA A 559 -21.54 -48.52 -26.02
CA ALA A 559 -22.33 -49.70 -25.66
C ALA A 559 -23.64 -49.33 -24.93
N GLU A 560 -23.60 -48.36 -24.02
CA GLU A 560 -24.79 -47.80 -23.36
C GLU A 560 -25.70 -47.09 -24.36
N LYS A 561 -25.12 -46.27 -25.26
CA LYS A 561 -25.85 -45.60 -26.33
C LYS A 561 -26.46 -46.59 -27.31
N LYS A 562 -25.76 -47.64 -27.73
CA LYS A 562 -26.32 -48.73 -28.56
C LYS A 562 -27.39 -49.53 -27.81
N GLY A 563 -27.19 -49.79 -26.52
CA GLY A 563 -28.21 -50.41 -25.67
C GLY A 563 -29.48 -49.56 -25.58
N ARG A 564 -29.32 -48.24 -25.45
CA ARG A 564 -30.40 -47.25 -25.44
C ARG A 564 -31.06 -47.09 -26.81
N GLU A 565 -30.31 -47.05 -27.90
CA GLU A 565 -30.83 -47.02 -29.27
C GLU A 565 -31.57 -48.33 -29.63
N HIS A 566 -31.13 -49.48 -29.12
CA HIS A 566 -31.87 -50.74 -29.24
C HIS A 566 -33.12 -50.79 -28.34
N ALA A 567 -33.08 -50.20 -27.15
CA ALA A 567 -34.26 -50.06 -26.28
C ALA A 567 -35.29 -49.09 -26.87
N GLU A 568 -34.84 -47.94 -27.38
CA GLU A 568 -35.66 -46.95 -28.07
C GLU A 568 -36.18 -47.50 -29.41
N MET A 569 -35.40 -48.29 -30.18
CA MET A 569 -35.92 -49.01 -31.34
C MET A 569 -36.96 -50.07 -30.96
N ARG A 570 -36.76 -50.86 -29.89
CA ARG A 570 -37.78 -51.81 -29.42
C ARG A 570 -39.05 -51.10 -28.99
N ALA A 571 -38.94 -50.02 -28.20
CA ALA A 571 -40.07 -49.20 -27.80
C ALA A 571 -40.78 -48.54 -29.00
N LYS A 572 -40.04 -48.14 -30.04
CA LYS A 572 -40.56 -47.51 -31.28
C LYS A 572 -41.11 -48.52 -32.30
N ILE A 573 -40.74 -49.79 -32.19
CA ILE A 573 -41.37 -50.91 -32.89
C ILE A 573 -42.65 -51.34 -32.15
N GLU A 574 -42.63 -51.42 -30.82
CA GLU A 574 -43.82 -51.73 -30.01
C GLU A 574 -44.85 -50.60 -30.05
N SER A 575 -44.43 -49.33 -30.05
CA SER A 575 -45.33 -48.20 -30.25
C SER A 575 -45.95 -48.24 -31.64
N ARG A 576 -45.14 -48.45 -32.69
CA ARG A 576 -45.65 -48.60 -34.06
C ARG A 576 -46.62 -49.77 -34.19
N ALA A 577 -46.37 -50.91 -33.53
CA ALA A 577 -47.27 -52.06 -33.56
C ALA A 577 -48.63 -51.81 -32.88
N ARG A 578 -48.70 -50.87 -31.91
CA ARG A 578 -49.97 -50.41 -31.32
C ARG A 578 -50.62 -49.31 -32.18
N GLU A 579 -49.83 -48.37 -32.68
CA GLU A 579 -50.24 -47.27 -33.55
C GLU A 579 -50.83 -47.77 -34.89
N THR A 580 -50.30 -48.87 -35.46
CA THR A 580 -50.87 -49.52 -36.66
C THR A 580 -52.25 -50.17 -36.44
N ILE A 581 -52.73 -50.28 -35.20
CA ILE A 581 -54.07 -50.83 -34.89
C ILE A 581 -55.11 -49.72 -34.71
N GLU A 582 -54.71 -48.54 -34.22
CA GLU A 582 -55.62 -47.39 -34.00
C GLU A 582 -55.63 -46.36 -35.14
N VAL A 583 -54.68 -46.40 -36.08
CA VAL A 583 -54.60 -45.46 -37.21
C VAL A 583 -55.22 -45.99 -38.50
N ASP A 584 -55.26 -47.30 -38.72
CA ASP A 584 -55.84 -47.90 -39.95
C ASP A 584 -57.37 -47.68 -40.05
N THR A 585 -58.04 -47.47 -38.91
CA THR A 585 -59.45 -47.06 -38.82
C THR A 585 -59.69 -45.57 -39.03
N ARG A 586 -58.65 -44.72 -38.97
CA ARG A 586 -58.76 -43.26 -39.05
C ARG A 586 -58.28 -42.70 -40.39
N ASN A 587 -57.19 -43.23 -40.92
CA ASN A 587 -56.66 -42.82 -42.24
C ASN A 587 -57.63 -43.14 -43.38
N LYS A 588 -58.49 -44.16 -43.21
CA LYS A 588 -59.51 -44.53 -44.20
C LYS A 588 -60.69 -43.55 -44.29
N VAL A 589 -60.85 -42.65 -43.31
CA VAL A 589 -61.86 -41.57 -43.32
C VAL A 589 -61.22 -40.24 -43.73
N GLN A 590 -60.00 -39.96 -43.26
CA GLN A 590 -59.29 -38.72 -43.59
C GLN A 590 -58.90 -38.62 -45.08
N ALA A 591 -58.50 -39.75 -45.69
CA ALA A 591 -58.13 -39.81 -47.11
C ALA A 591 -59.29 -39.51 -48.08
N GLU A 592 -60.55 -39.61 -47.63
CA GLU A 592 -61.74 -39.28 -48.43
C GLU A 592 -62.11 -37.79 -48.35
N ILE A 593 -61.52 -37.03 -47.41
CA ILE A 593 -61.78 -35.59 -47.19
C ILE A 593 -60.67 -34.71 -47.78
N GLU A 594 -59.40 -35.14 -47.70
CA GLU A 594 -58.27 -34.33 -48.19
C GLU A 594 -58.15 -34.31 -49.74
N GLY A 595 -58.87 -35.20 -50.43
CA GLY A 595 -58.98 -35.21 -51.89
C GLY A 595 -59.64 -33.96 -52.49
N ASP A 596 -60.47 -33.23 -51.73
CA ASP A 596 -61.27 -32.10 -52.26
C ASP A 596 -60.68 -30.71 -51.93
N MET A 597 -59.77 -30.63 -50.94
CA MET A 597 -59.16 -29.35 -50.51
C MET A 597 -57.94 -28.93 -51.33
N THR A 598 -57.30 -29.85 -52.04
CA THR A 598 -56.13 -29.58 -52.92
C THR A 598 -56.45 -28.74 -54.16
N LYS A 599 -57.73 -28.36 -54.38
CA LYS A 599 -58.19 -27.43 -55.42
C LYS A 599 -58.56 -26.02 -54.93
N ARG A 600 -58.36 -25.69 -53.64
CA ARG A 600 -58.69 -24.36 -53.08
C ARG A 600 -57.52 -23.55 -52.49
N ALA A 601 -56.43 -24.19 -52.09
CA ALA A 601 -55.26 -23.49 -51.53
C ALA A 601 -54.37 -22.78 -52.57
N GLU A 602 -54.58 -23.00 -53.88
CA GLU A 602 -53.74 -22.42 -54.95
C GLU A 602 -53.98 -20.90 -55.19
N LEU A 603 -54.86 -20.28 -54.40
CA LEU A 603 -55.37 -18.91 -54.60
C LEU A 603 -54.78 -17.84 -53.66
N GLU A 604 -54.19 -18.19 -52.50
CA GLU A 604 -53.64 -17.18 -51.58
C GLU A 604 -52.11 -17.01 -51.66
N GLY A 605 -51.36 -18.06 -52.04
CA GLY A 605 -49.89 -17.97 -52.18
C GLY A 605 -49.43 -16.98 -53.27
N LYS A 606 -50.26 -16.74 -54.30
CA LYS A 606 -49.95 -15.83 -55.43
C LYS A 606 -50.11 -14.34 -55.10
N ALA A 607 -50.60 -13.99 -53.91
CA ALA A 607 -50.79 -12.59 -53.50
C ALA A 607 -49.52 -11.96 -52.88
N GLN A 608 -48.78 -12.68 -52.04
CA GLN A 608 -47.75 -12.06 -51.18
C GLN A 608 -46.36 -11.97 -51.85
N ALA A 609 -46.02 -12.85 -52.81
CA ALA A 609 -44.74 -12.80 -53.51
C ALA A 609 -44.55 -11.56 -54.42
N ARG A 610 -45.64 -10.91 -54.85
CA ARG A 610 -45.58 -9.66 -55.64
C ARG A 610 -45.23 -8.43 -54.79
N ALA A 611 -45.65 -8.40 -53.54
CA ALA A 611 -45.44 -7.25 -52.65
C ALA A 611 -43.96 -6.97 -52.31
N TYR A 612 -43.06 -7.94 -52.48
CA TYR A 612 -41.64 -7.77 -52.18
C TYR A 612 -40.80 -7.25 -53.36
N MET A 613 -41.21 -7.51 -54.61
CA MET A 613 -40.45 -7.08 -55.80
C MET A 613 -40.69 -5.61 -56.14
N ASP A 614 -41.93 -5.14 -56.04
CA ASP A 614 -42.29 -3.72 -56.26
C ASP A 614 -41.68 -2.79 -55.19
N ALA A 615 -41.38 -3.32 -54.00
CA ALA A 615 -40.72 -2.58 -52.92
C ALA A 615 -39.21 -2.36 -53.16
N LYS A 616 -38.54 -3.26 -53.89
CA LYS A 616 -37.09 -3.12 -54.18
C LYS A 616 -36.82 -2.22 -55.40
N ALA A 617 -37.63 -2.34 -56.45
CA ALA A 617 -37.47 -1.58 -57.69
C ALA A 617 -37.56 -0.05 -57.51
N LYS A 618 -38.13 0.44 -56.39
CA LYS A 618 -38.34 1.86 -56.12
C LYS A 618 -37.27 2.51 -55.23
N ALA A 619 -36.31 1.75 -54.69
CA ALA A 619 -35.18 2.29 -53.95
C ALA A 619 -33.96 2.60 -54.84
N GLU A 620 -33.89 1.99 -56.02
CA GLU A 620 -32.74 2.02 -56.93
C GLU A 620 -32.83 3.17 -57.96
N GLN A 621 -33.93 3.94 -57.97
CA GLN A 621 -34.14 5.08 -58.89
C GLN A 621 -33.86 6.46 -58.26
N ASP A 622 -33.82 6.59 -56.92
CA ASP A 622 -33.69 7.89 -56.24
C ASP A 622 -32.23 8.38 -56.04
N GLU A 623 -31.22 7.56 -56.33
CA GLU A 623 -29.81 7.99 -56.30
C GLU A 623 -29.32 8.53 -57.66
N ASP A 624 -29.82 7.97 -58.78
CA ASP A 624 -29.24 8.20 -60.11
C ASP A 624 -29.62 9.57 -60.73
N ASP A 625 -30.74 10.17 -60.29
CA ASP A 625 -31.17 11.52 -60.72
C ASP A 625 -30.46 12.65 -59.96
N LYS A 626 -29.69 12.36 -58.90
CA LYS A 626 -28.94 13.38 -58.13
C LYS A 626 -27.57 13.70 -58.74
N MET A 627 -26.96 12.74 -59.45
CA MET A 627 -25.65 12.89 -60.09
C MET A 627 -25.71 13.62 -61.45
N ARG A 628 -26.89 13.76 -62.06
CA ARG A 628 -27.08 14.44 -63.37
C ARG A 628 -27.39 15.95 -63.29
N ALA A 629 -27.44 16.53 -62.08
CA ALA A 629 -27.81 17.94 -61.89
C ALA A 629 -26.66 18.95 -62.11
N ASP A 630 -25.41 18.60 -61.75
CA ASP A 630 -24.32 19.59 -61.58
C ASP A 630 -23.40 19.81 -62.81
N GLN A 631 -23.53 19.03 -63.90
CA GLN A 631 -22.57 19.07 -65.03
C GLN A 631 -23.20 19.22 -66.43
N ALA A 632 -24.15 20.16 -66.61
CA ALA A 632 -24.76 20.37 -67.94
C ALA A 632 -25.16 21.82 -68.33
N ARG A 633 -24.78 22.88 -67.59
CA ARG A 633 -25.26 24.24 -67.95
C ARG A 633 -24.35 25.43 -67.59
N LYS A 634 -23.22 25.59 -68.32
CA LYS A 634 -22.74 26.90 -68.85
C LYS A 634 -21.50 26.77 -69.75
N ALA A 635 -21.74 26.54 -71.04
CA ALA A 635 -20.81 26.89 -72.12
C ALA A 635 -21.64 27.35 -73.33
N ARG A 636 -21.54 28.65 -73.68
CA ARG A 636 -21.96 29.33 -74.93
C ARG A 636 -21.86 30.86 -74.76
N GLU A 637 -20.68 31.39 -75.10
CA GLU A 637 -20.45 32.29 -76.26
C GLU A 637 -21.69 32.84 -77.02
N ILE A 638 -21.69 34.05 -77.62
CA ILE A 638 -20.65 35.08 -77.92
C ILE A 638 -21.37 36.45 -78.10
N ALA A 639 -20.70 37.59 -77.84
CA ALA A 639 -20.76 38.85 -78.64
C ALA A 639 -20.02 40.04 -77.96
N ASP A 640 -19.04 40.62 -78.66
CA ASP A 640 -18.47 41.99 -78.71
C ASP A 640 -18.75 43.05 -77.59
N ILE A 641 -17.84 43.98 -77.26
CA ILE A 641 -17.02 44.85 -78.15
C ILE A 641 -15.59 45.12 -77.59
N LEU A 642 -14.57 44.88 -78.44
CA LEU A 642 -13.34 45.67 -78.78
C LEU A 642 -12.76 46.72 -77.78
N ARG A 643 -11.44 46.99 -77.65
CA ARG A 643 -10.16 46.42 -78.20
C ARG A 643 -8.94 47.19 -77.60
N THR A 644 -7.71 46.70 -77.86
CA THR A 644 -6.38 47.40 -77.90
C THR A 644 -5.49 47.29 -76.65
N LYS A 645 -4.15 47.07 -76.74
CA LYS A 645 -3.26 46.77 -77.90
C LYS A 645 -1.88 46.16 -77.47
N VAL A 646 -1.30 45.31 -78.33
CA VAL A 646 0.17 45.10 -78.63
C VAL A 646 1.05 44.52 -77.49
N GLU A 647 1.52 43.25 -77.45
CA GLU A 647 2.38 42.42 -78.36
C GLU A 647 3.83 42.93 -78.59
N PRO A 648 4.83 42.07 -78.95
CA PRO A 648 4.89 40.59 -78.96
C PRO A 648 6.24 39.94 -78.48
N ASP A 649 6.33 38.59 -78.64
CA ASP A 649 7.50 37.76 -79.07
C ASP A 649 8.73 37.46 -78.17
N SER A 650 9.43 36.30 -78.29
CA SER A 650 9.11 34.98 -78.92
C SER A 650 10.10 33.82 -78.57
N VAL A 651 9.57 32.58 -78.56
CA VAL A 651 10.13 31.19 -78.72
C VAL A 651 11.56 30.68 -78.31
N GLU A 652 11.54 29.47 -77.71
CA GLU A 652 12.32 28.20 -77.93
C GLU A 652 13.84 27.94 -77.66
N SER A 653 14.07 26.97 -76.75
CA SER A 653 14.91 25.73 -76.79
C SER A 653 16.45 25.67 -76.95
N ASP A 654 17.02 24.67 -76.22
CA ASP A 654 18.23 23.83 -76.45
C ASP A 654 19.70 24.36 -76.34
N ALA A 655 20.35 23.96 -75.22
CA ALA A 655 21.53 23.04 -75.09
C ALA A 655 22.82 23.17 -75.99
N PRO A 656 24.01 22.57 -75.65
CA PRO A 656 24.55 22.07 -74.36
C PRO A 656 26.08 22.35 -74.05
N ALA A 657 26.46 22.16 -72.78
CA ALA A 657 27.72 21.54 -72.23
C ALA A 657 29.20 21.96 -72.57
N ALA A 658 29.96 22.23 -71.49
CA ALA A 658 31.39 21.83 -71.22
C ALA A 658 32.56 22.67 -71.85
N LYS A 659 33.84 22.69 -71.38
CA LYS A 659 34.62 21.96 -70.33
C LYS A 659 36.00 22.64 -69.99
N ARG A 660 36.57 22.39 -68.79
CA ARG A 660 38.03 22.56 -68.35
C ARG A 660 38.54 24.01 -68.10
N ARG A 661 39.58 24.33 -67.28
CA ARG A 661 40.53 23.58 -66.37
C ARG A 661 41.11 24.50 -65.22
N ARG A 662 41.85 23.90 -64.25
CA ARG A 662 42.50 24.47 -62.99
C ARG A 662 44.02 24.82 -63.19
N PRO A 663 44.86 25.38 -62.23
CA PRO A 663 44.94 25.25 -60.74
C PRO A 663 45.22 26.61 -59.96
N ARG A 664 46.07 26.90 -58.93
CA ARG A 664 47.21 26.22 -58.21
C ARG A 664 47.64 26.68 -56.77
N LYS A 665 46.79 27.26 -55.87
CA LYS A 665 47.09 27.62 -54.41
C LYS A 665 47.84 28.97 -54.20
N ARG A 666 48.04 29.57 -53.00
CA ARG A 666 47.81 29.33 -51.52
C ARG A 666 47.65 30.75 -50.85
N LYS A 667 47.55 31.11 -49.55
CA LYS A 667 47.52 30.60 -48.14
C LYS A 667 46.94 31.80 -47.29
N GLY A 668 46.19 31.72 -46.18
CA GLY A 668 45.56 30.64 -45.41
C GLY A 668 45.50 30.95 -43.89
N LEU A 669 44.37 31.46 -43.36
CA LEU A 669 44.19 31.99 -41.97
C LEU A 669 43.19 31.16 -41.12
N ILE A 670 43.60 29.98 -40.64
CA ILE A 670 42.68 29.02 -39.98
C ILE A 670 42.55 29.21 -38.45
N LYS A 671 43.48 29.93 -37.80
CA LYS A 671 43.55 29.99 -36.32
C LYS A 671 42.44 30.83 -35.66
N ASN A 672 41.86 31.81 -36.36
CA ASN A 672 40.88 32.73 -35.77
C ASN A 672 39.44 32.18 -35.80
N ILE A 673 39.13 31.27 -36.73
CA ILE A 673 37.76 30.75 -36.93
C ILE A 673 37.32 29.91 -35.73
N PHE A 674 38.22 29.10 -35.15
CA PHE A 674 37.89 28.25 -34.00
C PHE A 674 37.57 29.08 -32.75
N VAL A 675 38.36 30.12 -32.46
CA VAL A 675 38.10 31.03 -31.31
C VAL A 675 36.82 31.83 -31.54
N ALA A 676 36.59 32.35 -32.76
CA ALA A 676 35.34 33.04 -33.09
C ALA A 676 34.11 32.13 -32.99
N LEU A 677 34.23 30.86 -33.37
CA LEU A 677 33.14 29.88 -33.31
C LEU A 677 32.86 29.41 -31.87
N VAL A 678 33.88 29.22 -31.04
CA VAL A 678 33.70 28.92 -29.60
C VAL A 678 33.18 30.15 -28.85
N ALA A 679 33.67 31.35 -29.13
CA ALA A 679 33.11 32.58 -28.56
C ALA A 679 31.66 32.81 -29.01
N SER A 680 31.34 32.59 -30.29
CA SER A 680 29.97 32.60 -30.81
C SER A 680 29.07 31.57 -30.11
N LEU A 681 29.58 30.35 -29.88
CA LEU A 681 28.84 29.30 -29.15
C LEU A 681 28.59 29.69 -27.69
N VAL A 682 29.59 30.24 -26.98
CA VAL A 682 29.45 30.72 -25.60
C VAL A 682 28.50 31.93 -25.52
N ILE A 683 28.56 32.85 -26.49
CA ILE A 683 27.64 33.98 -26.59
C ILE A 683 26.22 33.49 -26.92
N ALA A 684 26.04 32.52 -27.81
CA ALA A 684 24.74 31.92 -28.12
C ALA A 684 24.15 31.17 -26.92
N VAL A 685 24.97 30.42 -26.17
CA VAL A 685 24.58 29.74 -24.92
C VAL A 685 24.22 30.76 -23.82
N GLY A 686 24.96 31.87 -23.72
CA GLY A 686 24.62 32.98 -22.83
C GLY A 686 23.31 33.65 -23.21
N LEU A 687 23.11 33.95 -24.50
CA LEU A 687 21.88 34.52 -25.04
C LEU A 687 20.68 33.57 -24.86
N LEU A 688 20.87 32.25 -24.89
CA LEU A 688 19.79 31.27 -24.63
C LEU A 688 19.18 31.39 -23.22
N HIS A 689 19.92 31.95 -22.24
CA HIS A 689 19.40 32.23 -20.90
C HIS A 689 18.67 33.59 -20.81
N VAL A 690 18.75 34.43 -21.85
CA VAL A 690 18.21 35.81 -21.89
C VAL A 690 17.06 35.96 -22.89
N ILE A 691 16.98 35.13 -23.93
CA ILE A 691 15.91 35.15 -24.94
C ILE A 691 14.58 34.69 -24.31
N PRO A 692 13.50 35.51 -24.34
CA PRO A 692 12.19 35.10 -23.83
C PRO A 692 11.52 34.11 -24.80
N LEU A 693 11.50 32.83 -24.42
CA LEU A 693 11.03 31.69 -25.23
C LEU A 693 9.49 31.62 -25.39
N ARG A 694 8.80 32.74 -25.62
CA ARG A 694 7.33 32.81 -25.75
C ARG A 694 6.77 31.90 -26.84
N SER A 695 7.45 31.82 -28.00
CA SER A 695 7.05 30.92 -29.10
C SER A 695 7.21 29.43 -28.76
N PHE A 696 8.11 29.08 -27.84
CA PHE A 696 8.27 27.72 -27.34
C PHE A 696 7.25 27.43 -26.23
N ALA A 697 6.95 28.40 -25.37
CA ALA A 697 5.87 28.32 -24.39
C ALA A 697 4.53 28.00 -25.07
N THR A 698 4.16 28.73 -26.14
CA THR A 698 2.93 28.44 -26.91
C THR A 698 2.92 27.07 -27.60
N LYS A 699 4.09 26.51 -27.95
CA LYS A 699 4.20 25.12 -28.43
C LYS A 699 3.93 24.12 -27.30
N ILE A 700 4.51 24.34 -26.11
CA ILE A 700 4.25 23.52 -24.91
C ILE A 700 2.76 23.61 -24.49
N GLU A 701 2.19 24.81 -24.41
CA GLU A 701 0.78 25.02 -24.05
C GLU A 701 -0.16 24.23 -24.96
N LYS A 702 0.05 24.28 -26.29
CA LYS A 702 -0.75 23.51 -27.25
C LYS A 702 -0.58 22.00 -27.09
N ALA A 703 0.66 21.53 -26.88
CA ALA A 703 0.95 20.12 -26.69
C ALA A 703 0.37 19.57 -25.37
N MET A 704 0.51 20.31 -24.27
CA MET A 704 -0.09 19.97 -22.98
C MET A 704 -1.62 20.04 -23.02
N SER A 705 -2.22 21.05 -23.68
CA SER A 705 -3.68 21.13 -23.81
C SER A 705 -4.24 19.95 -24.61
N GLY A 706 -3.55 19.52 -25.68
CA GLY A 706 -3.90 18.32 -26.43
C GLY A 706 -3.73 17.01 -25.63
N TRP A 707 -2.81 16.97 -24.67
CA TRP A 707 -2.52 15.79 -23.84
C TRP A 707 -3.41 15.70 -22.59
N LEU A 708 -3.80 16.83 -21.99
CA LEU A 708 -4.71 16.88 -20.83
C LEU A 708 -6.19 16.96 -21.25
N HIS A 709 -6.50 17.33 -22.50
CA HIS A 709 -7.85 17.64 -23.00
C HIS A 709 -8.53 18.83 -22.28
N ASP A 710 -7.76 19.70 -21.62
CA ASP A 710 -8.21 20.92 -20.96
C ASP A 710 -7.27 22.09 -21.32
N ASP A 711 -7.72 23.34 -21.18
CA ASP A 711 -6.96 24.51 -21.61
C ASP A 711 -5.77 24.77 -20.68
N VAL A 712 -4.54 24.80 -21.22
CA VAL A 712 -3.29 25.02 -20.47
C VAL A 712 -2.66 26.37 -20.82
N ARG A 713 -2.21 27.12 -19.81
CA ARG A 713 -1.46 28.38 -19.95
C ARG A 713 -0.23 28.42 -19.04
N ILE A 714 0.85 29.06 -19.50
CA ILE A 714 2.14 29.19 -18.81
C ILE A 714 2.57 30.65 -18.79
N SER A 715 2.74 31.22 -17.59
CA SER A 715 3.00 32.66 -17.43
C SER A 715 4.39 33.09 -17.91
N ALA A 716 5.42 32.26 -17.67
CA ALA A 716 6.77 32.46 -18.20
C ALA A 716 7.55 31.14 -18.32
N VAL A 717 8.49 31.09 -19.28
CA VAL A 717 9.44 29.98 -19.50
C VAL A 717 10.87 30.54 -19.65
N LYS A 718 11.83 29.92 -18.98
CA LYS A 718 13.27 30.26 -18.97
C LYS A 718 14.08 28.99 -19.19
N PHE A 719 15.06 28.99 -20.08
CA PHE A 719 15.95 27.84 -20.30
C PHE A 719 17.16 27.86 -19.35
N TRP A 720 17.57 26.67 -18.90
CA TRP A 720 18.75 26.43 -18.08
C TRP A 720 19.53 25.24 -18.64
N LEU A 721 20.84 25.40 -18.86
CA LEU A 721 21.68 24.36 -19.48
C LEU A 721 22.32 23.38 -18.49
N VAL A 722 22.42 23.75 -17.21
CA VAL A 722 23.24 23.08 -16.18
C VAL A 722 22.38 22.80 -14.92
N PRO A 723 22.51 21.64 -14.23
CA PRO A 723 23.40 20.49 -14.53
C PRO A 723 22.97 19.67 -15.75
N THR A 724 21.68 19.67 -16.06
CA THR A 724 21.10 19.08 -17.27
C THR A 724 20.21 20.11 -17.98
N PRO A 725 20.11 20.07 -19.33
CA PRO A 725 19.25 20.99 -20.07
C PRO A 725 17.78 20.85 -19.67
N HIS A 726 17.17 21.94 -19.21
CA HIS A 726 15.76 21.98 -18.82
C HIS A 726 15.14 23.36 -19.00
N LEU A 727 13.81 23.38 -19.15
CA LEU A 727 13.02 24.61 -19.19
C LEU A 727 12.34 24.79 -17.83
N LYS A 728 12.74 25.81 -17.07
CA LYS A 728 12.00 26.21 -15.87
C LYS A 728 10.81 27.07 -16.31
N PHE A 729 9.62 26.76 -15.80
CA PHE A 729 8.44 27.61 -15.97
C PHE A 729 7.95 28.18 -14.64
N GLU A 730 7.20 29.28 -14.74
CA GLU A 730 6.57 29.99 -13.62
C GLU A 730 5.09 30.22 -13.96
N GLY A 731 4.19 29.95 -13.02
CA GLY A 731 2.74 30.11 -13.14
C GLY A 731 2.11 29.31 -14.27
N LEU A 732 1.97 27.99 -14.09
CA LEU A 732 1.18 27.10 -14.95
C LEU A 732 -0.27 27.05 -14.42
N THR A 733 -1.25 27.20 -15.30
CA THR A 733 -2.68 27.03 -14.98
C THR A 733 -3.34 26.13 -16.00
N VAL A 734 -4.16 25.19 -15.51
CA VAL A 734 -4.98 24.28 -16.31
C VAL A 734 -6.44 24.52 -15.95
N GLY A 735 -7.32 24.44 -16.95
CA GLY A 735 -8.76 24.62 -16.76
C GLY A 735 -9.25 25.98 -17.24
N LYS A 736 -10.43 26.00 -17.88
CA LYS A 736 -11.15 27.23 -18.24
C LYS A 736 -11.49 28.11 -17.04
N LEU A 737 -11.60 27.52 -15.84
CA LEU A 737 -11.79 28.21 -14.56
C LEU A 737 -10.46 28.51 -13.83
N LEU A 738 -9.31 28.21 -14.46
CA LEU A 738 -7.96 28.33 -13.90
C LEU A 738 -7.82 27.59 -12.56
N ASP A 739 -8.50 26.45 -12.42
CA ASP A 739 -8.81 25.83 -11.14
C ASP A 739 -7.85 24.68 -10.75
N ALA A 740 -6.91 24.38 -11.64
CA ALA A 740 -5.67 23.67 -11.35
C ALA A 740 -4.48 24.61 -11.60
N LYS A 741 -3.59 24.81 -10.61
CA LYS A 741 -2.47 25.77 -10.70
C LYS A 741 -1.18 25.15 -10.15
N ALA A 742 -0.06 25.32 -10.84
CA ALA A 742 1.28 25.02 -10.32
C ALA A 742 2.12 26.30 -10.26
N GLN A 743 2.74 26.58 -9.11
CA GLN A 743 3.48 27.81 -8.88
C GLN A 743 4.71 27.91 -9.80
N SER A 744 5.45 26.81 -9.95
CA SER A 744 6.59 26.69 -10.85
C SER A 744 6.86 25.22 -11.21
N GLY A 745 7.82 24.98 -12.10
CA GLY A 745 8.30 23.63 -12.34
C GLY A 745 9.42 23.59 -13.38
N ARG A 746 9.77 22.36 -13.80
CA ARG A 746 10.85 22.05 -14.74
C ARG A 746 10.36 21.06 -15.80
N ILE A 747 10.63 21.36 -17.06
CA ILE A 747 10.38 20.46 -18.19
C ILE A 747 11.74 19.97 -18.68
N TYR A 748 12.00 18.69 -18.53
CA TYR A 748 13.14 17.99 -19.11
C TYR A 748 12.71 17.41 -20.46
N LEU A 749 13.43 17.79 -21.52
CA LEU A 749 13.18 17.34 -22.89
C LEU A 749 14.23 16.30 -23.28
N ASP A 750 13.85 15.38 -24.18
CA ASP A 750 14.83 14.53 -24.86
C ASP A 750 15.74 15.40 -25.76
N VAL A 751 17.01 15.03 -25.93
CA VAL A 751 18.02 15.83 -26.64
C VAL A 751 17.66 15.96 -28.14
N GLY A 752 17.00 14.96 -28.72
CA GLY A 752 16.40 15.06 -30.05
C GLY A 752 15.13 15.93 -30.10
N GLY A 753 14.41 16.04 -28.97
CA GLY A 753 13.11 16.70 -28.84
C GLY A 753 13.13 18.23 -29.02
N PHE A 754 14.31 18.85 -29.03
CA PHE A 754 14.47 20.27 -29.38
C PHE A 754 14.38 20.55 -30.88
N PHE A 755 14.52 19.53 -31.73
CA PHE A 755 14.62 19.67 -33.20
C PHE A 755 13.58 18.84 -33.98
N SER A 756 12.79 18.00 -33.30
CA SER A 756 11.65 17.29 -33.88
C SER A 756 10.36 18.12 -33.81
N ASP A 757 9.39 17.82 -34.69
CA ASP A 757 8.10 18.53 -34.71
C ASP A 757 7.11 18.01 -33.65
N GLN A 758 7.26 16.75 -33.20
CA GLN A 758 6.68 16.26 -31.95
C GLN A 758 7.57 16.64 -30.76
N ILE A 759 6.95 17.07 -29.66
CA ILE A 759 7.62 17.36 -28.39
C ILE A 759 7.66 16.08 -27.54
N ARG A 760 8.86 15.67 -27.13
CA ARG A 760 9.08 14.59 -26.16
C ARG A 760 9.59 15.14 -24.83
N ILE A 761 8.83 14.92 -23.77
CA ILE A 761 9.12 15.31 -22.39
C ILE A 761 9.53 14.05 -21.61
N SER A 762 10.79 13.96 -21.20
CA SER A 762 11.28 12.84 -20.38
C SER A 762 10.85 12.97 -18.91
N SER A 763 10.78 14.20 -18.39
CA SER A 763 10.21 14.45 -17.07
C SER A 763 9.62 15.85 -16.94
N LEU A 764 8.41 15.93 -16.40
CA LEU A 764 7.74 17.16 -15.99
C LEU A 764 7.71 17.23 -14.47
N GLU A 765 8.54 18.06 -13.85
CA GLU A 765 8.45 18.34 -12.41
C GLU A 765 7.56 19.57 -12.17
N LEU A 766 6.53 19.43 -11.33
CA LEU A 766 5.62 20.49 -10.88
C LEU A 766 5.86 20.73 -9.39
N ASP A 767 6.12 21.98 -8.99
CA ASP A 767 6.32 22.37 -7.60
C ASP A 767 5.17 23.29 -7.11
N ASN A 768 4.62 22.98 -5.93
CA ASN A 768 3.48 23.65 -5.30
C ASN A 768 2.24 23.69 -6.22
N VAL A 769 1.58 22.55 -6.35
CA VAL A 769 0.36 22.39 -7.15
C VAL A 769 -0.88 22.51 -6.25
N SER A 770 -1.88 23.26 -6.70
CA SER A 770 -3.21 23.34 -6.09
C SER A 770 -4.27 22.87 -7.07
N LEU A 771 -5.16 21.98 -6.63
CA LEU A 771 -6.31 21.50 -7.41
C LEU A 771 -7.60 21.80 -6.64
N SER A 772 -8.58 22.40 -7.32
CA SER A 772 -9.95 22.53 -6.83
C SER A 772 -10.68 21.18 -6.78
N ALA A 773 -11.77 21.09 -6.01
CA ALA A 773 -12.68 19.94 -6.07
C ALA A 773 -13.25 19.67 -7.48
N ASP A 774 -13.39 20.69 -8.32
CA ASP A 774 -13.86 20.54 -9.72
C ASP A 774 -12.74 20.18 -10.71
N ALA A 775 -11.48 20.43 -10.35
CA ALA A 775 -10.31 19.91 -11.07
C ALA A 775 -10.15 18.41 -10.79
N VAL A 776 -10.34 17.98 -9.52
CA VAL A 776 -10.28 16.57 -9.13
C VAL A 776 -11.26 15.71 -9.93
N LYS A 777 -12.49 16.20 -10.19
CA LYS A 777 -13.48 15.53 -11.05
C LYS A 777 -12.96 15.31 -12.49
N ARG A 778 -12.15 16.24 -13.01
CA ARG A 778 -11.54 16.18 -14.35
C ARG A 778 -10.30 15.30 -14.46
N VAL A 779 -9.68 14.88 -13.35
CA VAL A 779 -8.52 13.95 -13.36
C VAL A 779 -8.86 12.64 -14.09
N ALA A 780 -10.10 12.17 -13.98
CA ALA A 780 -10.58 11.01 -14.74
C ALA A 780 -10.56 11.25 -16.27
N GLU A 781 -10.82 12.46 -16.74
CA GLU A 781 -10.73 12.82 -18.16
C GLU A 781 -9.27 12.97 -18.61
N TRP A 782 -8.43 13.58 -17.77
CA TRP A 782 -6.98 13.67 -17.98
C TRP A 782 -6.31 12.27 -18.05
N SER A 783 -6.99 11.21 -17.61
CA SER A 783 -6.49 9.82 -17.72
C SER A 783 -6.69 9.18 -19.10
N LYS A 784 -7.63 9.69 -19.94
CA LYS A 784 -7.95 9.15 -21.26
C LYS A 784 -6.70 9.08 -22.15
N VAL A 785 -6.62 8.08 -23.04
CA VAL A 785 -5.43 7.80 -23.87
C VAL A 785 -5.60 8.35 -25.30
N GLU A 786 -6.84 8.57 -25.71
CA GLU A 786 -7.25 8.97 -27.05
C GLU A 786 -6.62 10.31 -27.46
N GLY A 787 -5.82 10.31 -28.54
CA GLY A 787 -5.17 11.52 -29.07
C GLY A 787 -3.88 11.96 -28.36
N LYS A 788 -3.53 11.44 -27.18
CA LYS A 788 -2.33 11.85 -26.43
C LYS A 788 -1.03 11.73 -27.24
N GLN A 789 -0.82 10.62 -27.94
CA GLN A 789 0.36 10.40 -28.79
C GLN A 789 0.53 11.46 -29.90
N ALA A 790 -0.58 11.98 -30.43
CA ALA A 790 -0.55 13.02 -31.45
C ALA A 790 -0.21 14.40 -30.88
N ALA A 791 -0.41 14.61 -29.56
CA ALA A 791 -0.14 15.87 -28.87
C ALA A 791 1.27 15.93 -28.25
N ALA A 792 1.67 14.93 -27.47
CA ALA A 792 2.97 14.86 -26.79
C ALA A 792 3.34 13.44 -26.33
N GLU A 793 4.63 13.09 -26.37
CA GLU A 793 5.15 11.92 -25.65
C GLU A 793 5.70 12.40 -24.29
N ILE A 794 5.03 12.05 -23.20
CA ILE A 794 5.44 12.38 -21.82
C ILE A 794 5.77 11.07 -21.10
N GLU A 795 7.02 10.88 -20.67
CA GLU A 795 7.47 9.65 -20.00
C GLU A 795 7.15 9.67 -18.49
N SER A 796 7.36 10.82 -17.82
CA SER A 796 7.09 10.97 -16.39
C SER A 796 6.61 12.37 -15.99
N ILE A 797 5.74 12.41 -14.98
CA ILE A 797 5.28 13.65 -14.33
C ILE A 797 5.50 13.47 -12.83
N LYS A 798 6.22 14.39 -12.19
CA LYS A 798 6.42 14.43 -10.74
C LYS A 798 5.80 15.68 -10.16
N ILE A 799 5.11 15.56 -9.04
CA ILE A 799 4.45 16.66 -8.36
C ILE A 799 4.99 16.74 -6.93
N ARG A 800 5.38 17.93 -6.48
CA ARG A 800 5.79 18.22 -5.10
C ARG A 800 4.81 19.24 -4.49
N GLY A 801 4.34 18.97 -3.27
CA GLY A 801 3.43 19.88 -2.57
C GLY A 801 2.08 20.04 -3.27
N LEU A 802 1.47 18.92 -3.68
CA LEU A 802 0.10 18.88 -4.17
C LEU A 802 -0.87 19.11 -3.00
N LYS A 803 -1.58 20.23 -3.04
CA LYS A 803 -2.67 20.57 -2.14
C LYS A 803 -4.01 20.37 -2.86
N LEU A 804 -4.87 19.52 -2.31
CA LEU A 804 -6.25 19.37 -2.75
C LEU A 804 -7.15 20.30 -1.94
N ASP A 805 -7.91 21.16 -2.61
CA ASP A 805 -8.91 22.03 -1.98
C ASP A 805 -10.26 21.28 -1.91
N VAL A 806 -10.30 20.32 -1.00
CA VAL A 806 -11.43 19.41 -0.74
C VAL A 806 -11.74 19.38 0.76
N LYS A 807 -12.94 18.92 1.14
CA LYS A 807 -13.35 18.74 2.54
C LYS A 807 -13.51 17.24 2.88
N PRO A 808 -12.90 16.75 3.98
CA PRO A 808 -11.96 17.46 4.86
C PRO A 808 -10.62 17.73 4.15
N ALA A 809 -9.88 18.72 4.64
CA ALA A 809 -8.61 19.13 4.06
C ALA A 809 -7.53 18.08 4.27
N LEU A 810 -6.75 17.78 3.22
CA LEU A 810 -5.67 16.80 3.24
C LEU A 810 -4.31 17.49 3.40
N GLU A 811 -3.38 16.83 4.12
CA GLU A 811 -1.97 17.26 4.17
C GLU A 811 -1.35 17.24 2.76
N PRO A 812 -0.52 18.24 2.38
CA PRO A 812 0.08 18.27 1.04
C PRO A 812 1.00 17.06 0.77
N PHE A 813 0.82 16.43 -0.39
CA PHE A 813 1.55 15.23 -0.77
C PHE A 813 2.30 15.40 -2.11
N GLY A 814 3.22 14.49 -2.41
CA GLY A 814 3.85 14.36 -3.73
C GLY A 814 3.19 13.28 -4.57
N ALA A 815 3.33 13.35 -5.88
CA ALA A 815 2.82 12.37 -6.84
C ALA A 815 3.83 12.13 -7.96
N ASP A 816 4.46 10.94 -8.00
CA ASP A 816 5.33 10.50 -9.08
C ASP A 816 4.53 9.58 -10.02
N MET A 817 4.28 10.01 -11.26
CA MET A 817 3.53 9.28 -12.28
C MET A 817 4.42 8.94 -13.48
N ARG A 818 4.30 7.72 -13.99
CA ARG A 818 5.01 7.23 -15.19
C ARG A 818 4.00 6.76 -16.23
N PHE A 819 4.31 6.98 -17.50
CA PHE A 819 3.40 6.68 -18.62
C PHE A 819 4.07 5.77 -19.66
N THR A 820 3.27 5.10 -20.50
CA THR A 820 3.75 4.43 -21.71
C THR A 820 3.94 5.44 -22.84
N ARG A 821 4.57 5.02 -23.95
CA ARG A 821 4.62 5.81 -25.20
C ARG A 821 3.26 6.15 -25.79
N ASP A 822 2.20 5.53 -25.28
CA ASP A 822 0.82 5.73 -25.72
C ASP A 822 0.11 6.83 -24.92
N GLY A 823 0.73 7.31 -23.83
CA GLY A 823 0.12 8.26 -22.88
C GLY A 823 -0.81 7.60 -21.86
N ALA A 824 -0.90 6.27 -21.87
CA ALA A 824 -1.51 5.49 -20.79
C ALA A 824 -0.62 5.51 -19.54
N LEU A 825 -1.21 5.53 -18.35
CA LEU A 825 -0.44 5.39 -17.11
C LEU A 825 0.21 4.00 -17.06
N ARG A 826 1.47 3.94 -16.60
CA ARG A 826 2.20 2.71 -16.28
C ARG A 826 2.16 2.41 -14.78
N ASP A 827 2.46 3.43 -13.98
CA ASP A 827 2.43 3.38 -12.52
C ASP A 827 2.34 4.81 -11.95
N ALA A 828 1.71 4.96 -10.80
CA ALA A 828 1.70 6.20 -10.02
C ALA A 828 2.01 5.91 -8.54
N THR A 829 2.79 6.77 -7.91
CA THR A 829 3.15 6.69 -6.48
C THR A 829 2.84 8.03 -5.82
N LEU A 830 1.87 8.05 -4.92
CA LEU A 830 1.56 9.19 -4.07
C LEU A 830 2.29 9.03 -2.73
N ARG A 831 2.82 10.12 -2.16
CA ARG A 831 3.55 10.09 -0.87
C ARG A 831 3.41 11.39 -0.10
N GLU A 832 3.07 11.29 1.18
CA GLU A 832 3.03 12.42 2.11
C GLU A 832 4.43 13.04 2.33
N GLY A 833 4.51 14.36 2.52
CA GLY A 833 5.79 15.10 2.56
C GLY A 833 6.74 14.68 3.70
N GLY A 834 6.21 14.34 4.88
CA GLY A 834 6.93 13.75 6.01
C GLY A 834 7.09 12.23 5.93
N GLY A 835 6.55 11.57 4.89
CA GLY A 835 6.65 10.13 4.69
C GLY A 835 5.74 9.27 5.58
N LYS A 836 4.70 9.84 6.22
CA LYS A 836 3.73 9.08 7.03
C LYS A 836 3.00 8.00 6.22
N TRP A 837 2.65 8.30 4.97
CA TRP A 837 1.98 7.35 4.07
C TRP A 837 2.52 7.38 2.64
N THR A 838 2.33 6.28 1.91
CA THR A 838 2.64 6.12 0.49
C THR A 838 1.60 5.19 -0.15
N ALA A 839 1.05 5.58 -1.30
CA ALA A 839 0.05 4.82 -2.05
C ALA A 839 0.54 4.58 -3.48
N THR A 840 0.56 3.33 -3.93
CA THR A 840 1.02 2.95 -5.28
C THR A 840 -0.15 2.43 -6.09
N PHE A 841 -0.33 2.96 -7.29
CA PHE A 841 -1.41 2.62 -8.23
C PHE A 841 -0.81 2.02 -9.50
N LYS A 842 -1.35 0.90 -9.97
CA LYS A 842 -0.91 0.19 -11.19
C LYS A 842 -2.15 -0.19 -12.02
N PRO A 843 -2.19 0.00 -13.34
CA PRO A 843 -3.31 -0.48 -14.15
C PRO A 843 -3.36 -2.02 -14.14
N ALA A 844 -4.51 -2.57 -13.78
CA ALA A 844 -4.78 -4.02 -13.75
C ALA A 844 -5.69 -4.48 -14.90
N GLY A 845 -6.43 -3.53 -15.52
CA GLY A 845 -7.31 -3.80 -16.65
C GLY A 845 -7.93 -2.51 -17.20
N LYS A 846 -8.88 -2.63 -18.14
CA LYS A 846 -9.57 -1.47 -18.72
C LYS A 846 -10.47 -0.81 -17.66
N GLY A 847 -9.99 0.29 -17.06
CA GLY A 847 -10.71 1.02 -16.02
C GLY A 847 -10.57 0.43 -14.61
N VAL A 848 -9.61 -0.48 -14.39
CA VAL A 848 -9.30 -1.09 -13.09
C VAL A 848 -7.83 -0.86 -12.75
N MET A 849 -7.54 -0.44 -11.52
CA MET A 849 -6.18 -0.21 -11.04
C MET A 849 -5.97 -0.92 -9.70
N ASP A 850 -4.90 -1.69 -9.56
CA ASP A 850 -4.44 -2.20 -8.27
C ASP A 850 -3.92 -1.04 -7.41
N VAL A 851 -4.17 -1.11 -6.10
CA VAL A 851 -3.75 -0.15 -5.09
C VAL A 851 -2.99 -0.87 -3.98
N ASP A 852 -1.70 -0.58 -3.83
CA ASP A 852 -0.90 -0.91 -2.63
C ASP A 852 -0.79 0.35 -1.76
N PHE A 853 -1.47 0.39 -0.61
CA PHE A 853 -1.40 1.50 0.35
C PHE A 853 -0.62 1.09 1.61
N TYR A 854 0.28 1.97 2.03
CA TYR A 854 1.09 1.81 3.23
C TYR A 854 1.10 3.09 4.06
N ALA A 855 0.87 2.99 5.37
CA ALA A 855 0.99 4.11 6.30
C ALA A 855 1.62 3.67 7.63
N ARG A 856 2.26 4.63 8.32
CA ARG A 856 2.90 4.46 9.63
C ARG A 856 2.73 5.71 10.47
N SER A 857 2.47 5.54 11.77
CA SER A 857 2.20 6.66 12.70
C SER A 857 1.14 7.63 12.13
N TRP A 858 0.05 7.06 11.63
CA TRP A 858 -0.98 7.74 10.85
C TRP A 858 -2.25 7.94 11.68
N GLU A 859 -2.87 9.10 11.58
CA GLU A 859 -4.15 9.41 12.20
C GLU A 859 -5.23 9.38 11.12
N LEU A 860 -6.38 8.77 11.41
CA LEU A 860 -7.45 8.65 10.42
C LEU A 860 -7.98 10.06 10.02
N PRO A 861 -8.00 10.43 8.73
CA PRO A 861 -8.44 11.75 8.27
C PRO A 861 -9.97 11.90 8.21
N LEU A 862 -10.72 10.88 8.64
CA LEU A 862 -12.18 10.81 8.62
C LEU A 862 -12.69 10.23 9.95
N GLY A 863 -13.74 10.83 10.51
CA GLY A 863 -14.34 10.37 11.76
C GLY A 863 -13.52 10.76 13.00
N ALA A 864 -13.42 9.83 13.96
CA ALA A 864 -12.64 10.04 15.18
C ALA A 864 -11.12 9.94 14.89
N ALA A 865 -10.33 10.81 15.53
CA ALA A 865 -8.87 10.80 15.46
C ALA A 865 -8.28 9.57 16.21
N ILE A 866 -8.36 8.41 15.57
CA ILE A 866 -7.78 7.15 16.06
C ILE A 866 -6.35 7.05 15.53
N PRO A 867 -5.33 6.92 16.41
CA PRO A 867 -3.94 6.75 16.00
C PRO A 867 -3.68 5.31 15.56
N VAL A 868 -3.02 5.14 14.42
CA VAL A 868 -2.69 3.85 13.82
C VAL A 868 -1.17 3.75 13.63
N SER A 869 -0.57 2.72 14.22
CA SER A 869 0.89 2.53 14.23
C SER A 869 1.41 2.14 12.85
N GLU A 870 0.73 1.23 12.17
CA GLU A 870 1.03 0.78 10.82
C GLU A 870 -0.27 0.34 10.10
N VAL A 871 -0.38 0.60 8.79
CA VAL A 871 -1.45 0.10 7.90
C VAL A 871 -0.84 -0.49 6.65
N LYS A 872 -1.30 -1.68 6.26
CA LYS A 872 -1.02 -2.36 5.00
C LYS A 872 -2.36 -2.70 4.35
N LEU A 873 -2.65 -2.11 3.20
CA LEU A 873 -3.92 -2.27 2.51
C LEU A 873 -3.66 -2.60 1.04
N LYS A 874 -4.35 -3.61 0.51
CA LYS A 874 -4.30 -3.97 -0.90
C LYS A 874 -5.70 -4.09 -1.47
N GLY A 875 -5.93 -3.49 -2.63
CA GLY A 875 -7.25 -3.50 -3.26
C GLY A 875 -7.21 -3.09 -4.72
N GLN A 876 -8.39 -2.95 -5.30
CA GLN A 876 -8.60 -2.50 -6.67
C GLN A 876 -9.57 -1.33 -6.70
N ILE A 877 -9.20 -0.26 -7.41
CA ILE A 877 -10.04 0.90 -7.66
C ILE A 877 -10.53 0.92 -9.11
N THR A 878 -11.80 1.29 -9.25
CA THR A 878 -12.51 1.52 -10.51
C THR A 878 -13.03 2.97 -10.55
N GLY A 879 -13.75 3.36 -11.60
CA GLY A 879 -14.32 4.71 -11.69
C GLY A 879 -15.33 5.08 -10.59
N SER A 880 -15.95 4.10 -9.94
CA SER A 880 -17.06 4.29 -8.97
C SER A 880 -16.95 3.45 -7.68
N GLU A 881 -15.90 2.64 -7.55
CA GLU A 881 -15.77 1.69 -6.43
C GLU A 881 -14.30 1.35 -6.12
N LEU A 882 -13.98 1.26 -4.83
CA LEU A 882 -12.74 0.68 -4.27
C LEU A 882 -13.10 -0.61 -3.52
N ILE A 883 -12.47 -1.72 -3.90
CA ILE A 883 -12.61 -3.04 -3.25
C ILE A 883 -11.27 -3.45 -2.64
N VAL A 884 -11.25 -3.69 -1.34
CA VAL A 884 -10.10 -4.13 -0.55
C VAL A 884 -10.46 -5.48 0.05
N PRO A 885 -10.00 -6.61 -0.53
CA PRO A 885 -10.29 -7.94 0.00
C PRO A 885 -9.62 -8.19 1.35
N GLU A 886 -8.48 -7.54 1.63
CA GLU A 886 -7.81 -7.62 2.92
C GLU A 886 -7.00 -6.33 3.21
N PHE A 887 -7.12 -5.83 4.43
CA PHE A 887 -6.18 -4.89 5.03
C PHE A 887 -5.77 -5.36 6.43
N GLU A 888 -4.55 -5.00 6.83
CA GLU A 888 -4.04 -5.13 8.20
C GLU A 888 -3.72 -3.75 8.76
N ALA A 889 -4.09 -3.52 10.03
CA ALA A 889 -3.73 -2.32 10.77
C ALA A 889 -3.31 -2.68 12.21
N ASP A 890 -2.16 -2.17 12.63
CA ASP A 890 -1.68 -2.23 14.01
C ASP A 890 -2.02 -0.92 14.73
N SER A 891 -2.79 -0.98 15.81
CA SER A 891 -3.23 0.20 16.57
C SER A 891 -3.50 -0.16 18.03
N MET A 892 -3.33 0.76 18.98
CA MET A 892 -3.73 0.57 20.39
C MET A 892 -3.23 -0.76 21.03
N GLU A 893 -2.02 -1.19 20.66
CA GLU A 893 -1.36 -2.47 21.02
C GLU A 893 -2.05 -3.77 20.55
N GLY A 894 -3.09 -3.67 19.71
CA GLY A 894 -3.73 -4.81 19.07
C GLY A 894 -3.66 -4.78 17.54
N LYS A 895 -4.28 -5.78 16.92
CA LYS A 895 -4.43 -5.92 15.46
C LYS A 895 -5.88 -5.68 15.04
N VAL A 896 -6.05 -5.09 13.88
CA VAL A 896 -7.32 -4.99 13.14
C VAL A 896 -7.07 -5.50 11.73
N ASN A 897 -7.64 -6.64 11.37
CA ASN A 897 -7.65 -7.17 10.01
C ASN A 897 -9.07 -7.03 9.46
N GLY A 898 -9.26 -6.76 8.17
CA GLY A 898 -10.61 -6.62 7.64
C GLY A 898 -10.73 -6.48 6.12
N THR A 899 -11.98 -6.44 5.67
CA THR A 899 -12.36 -6.10 4.29
C THR A 899 -12.79 -4.62 4.25
N LEU A 900 -12.66 -3.96 3.10
CA LEU A 900 -13.22 -2.62 2.90
C LEU A 900 -13.76 -2.49 1.48
N LYS A 901 -14.97 -1.97 1.35
CA LYS A 901 -15.64 -1.70 0.09
C LYS A 901 -16.23 -0.29 0.16
N VAL A 902 -15.87 0.58 -0.78
CA VAL A 902 -16.34 1.96 -0.83
C VAL A 902 -16.86 2.24 -2.22
N THR A 903 -18.12 2.66 -2.35
CA THR A 903 -18.75 3.05 -3.62
C THR A 903 -19.08 4.54 -3.62
N TRP A 904 -18.99 5.18 -4.79
CA TRP A 904 -19.30 6.59 -4.96
C TRP A 904 -20.02 6.89 -6.28
N GLY A 905 -20.83 7.96 -6.27
CA GLY A 905 -21.59 8.43 -7.42
C GLY A 905 -22.58 9.53 -7.04
N SER A 906 -23.79 9.13 -6.61
CA SER A 906 -24.81 10.02 -6.03
C SER A 906 -24.59 10.35 -4.54
N GLY A 907 -23.59 9.72 -3.93
CA GLY A 907 -23.12 9.89 -2.55
C GLY A 907 -21.85 9.05 -2.35
N VAL A 908 -21.47 8.80 -1.11
CA VAL A 908 -20.41 7.85 -0.72
C VAL A 908 -20.99 6.83 0.24
N ARG A 909 -20.78 5.53 -0.03
CA ARG A 909 -21.16 4.42 0.84
C ARG A 909 -19.93 3.56 1.15
N LEU A 910 -19.83 3.11 2.39
CA LEU A 910 -18.75 2.29 2.92
C LEU A 910 -19.33 1.05 3.60
N GLU A 911 -18.75 -0.11 3.30
CA GLU A 911 -19.06 -1.43 3.87
C GLU A 911 -17.73 -2.09 4.27
N SER A 912 -17.62 -2.64 5.48
CA SER A 912 -16.37 -3.20 5.99
C SER A 912 -16.62 -4.26 7.07
N ASP A 913 -16.02 -5.44 6.92
CA ASP A 913 -16.00 -6.47 7.96
C ASP A 913 -14.64 -6.44 8.68
N LEU A 914 -14.68 -6.33 10.00
CA LEU A 914 -13.53 -6.13 10.87
C LEU A 914 -13.36 -7.31 11.83
N SER A 915 -12.12 -7.81 11.91
CA SER A 915 -11.64 -8.75 12.92
C SER A 915 -10.63 -8.04 13.80
N VAL A 916 -10.97 -7.89 15.08
CA VAL A 916 -10.23 -7.10 16.07
C VAL A 916 -9.61 -8.05 17.09
N ALA A 917 -8.33 -7.88 17.40
CA ALA A 917 -7.62 -8.69 18.38
C ALA A 917 -6.75 -7.86 19.32
N LYS A 918 -6.91 -8.07 20.63
CA LYS A 918 -6.12 -7.49 21.73
C LYS A 918 -6.08 -5.96 21.83
N ILE A 919 -6.97 -5.23 21.15
CA ILE A 919 -7.03 -3.76 21.21
C ILE A 919 -7.25 -3.29 22.66
N ARG A 920 -6.48 -2.30 23.14
CA ARG A 920 -6.75 -1.68 24.44
C ARG A 920 -8.08 -0.92 24.40
N ALA A 921 -9.14 -1.48 25.00
CA ALA A 921 -10.45 -0.85 25.07
C ALA A 921 -10.40 0.56 25.71
N GLY A 922 -9.52 0.75 26.69
CA GLY A 922 -9.31 2.03 27.36
C GLY A 922 -8.67 3.12 26.49
N GLU A 923 -8.03 2.77 25.36
CA GLU A 923 -7.56 3.73 24.37
C GLU A 923 -8.66 3.99 23.32
N LEU A 924 -9.31 2.92 22.83
CA LEU A 924 -10.40 2.99 21.85
C LEU A 924 -11.58 3.85 22.32
N MET A 925 -11.92 3.81 23.62
CA MET A 925 -13.08 4.53 24.15
C MET A 925 -12.83 6.03 24.36
N LYS A 926 -11.58 6.48 24.58
CA LYS A 926 -11.24 7.90 24.83
C LYS A 926 -11.78 8.89 23.78
N PRO A 927 -11.65 8.64 22.45
CA PRO A 927 -12.21 9.52 21.43
C PRO A 927 -13.72 9.34 21.22
N ILE A 928 -14.32 8.26 21.73
CA ILE A 928 -15.76 7.95 21.57
C ILE A 928 -16.58 8.58 22.70
N THR A 929 -16.14 8.43 23.95
CA THR A 929 -16.81 9.04 25.11
C THR A 929 -15.86 9.24 26.30
N LYS A 930 -16.13 10.28 27.07
CA LYS A 930 -15.48 10.55 28.37
C LYS A 930 -16.38 10.19 29.56
N ASP A 931 -17.63 9.78 29.30
CA ASP A 931 -18.64 9.49 30.33
C ASP A 931 -18.30 8.23 31.12
N VAL A 932 -17.73 7.20 30.48
CA VAL A 932 -17.40 5.90 31.09
C VAL A 932 -16.00 5.45 30.67
N THR A 933 -15.23 4.97 31.63
CA THR A 933 -13.95 4.28 31.36
C THR A 933 -14.19 2.78 31.31
N VAL A 934 -13.90 2.17 30.17
CA VAL A 934 -13.88 0.71 30.00
C VAL A 934 -12.46 0.28 29.70
N THR A 935 -11.89 -0.61 30.52
CA THR A 935 -10.53 -1.15 30.35
C THR A 935 -10.56 -2.65 30.04
N GLY A 936 -9.46 -3.16 29.51
CA GLY A 936 -9.29 -4.55 29.09
C GLY A 936 -8.74 -4.68 27.67
N LYS A 937 -8.49 -5.92 27.27
CA LYS A 937 -8.09 -6.31 25.90
C LYS A 937 -9.34 -6.71 25.13
N LEU A 938 -9.65 -5.99 24.05
CA LEU A 938 -10.79 -6.23 23.17
C LEU A 938 -10.40 -7.16 22.02
N ASP A 939 -11.09 -8.29 21.93
CA ASP A 939 -11.17 -9.16 20.77
C ASP A 939 -12.62 -9.14 20.22
N GLY A 940 -12.84 -9.25 18.92
CA GLY A 940 -14.21 -9.29 18.37
C GLY A 940 -14.32 -9.21 16.85
N ASN A 941 -15.51 -9.49 16.33
CA ASN A 941 -15.84 -9.42 14.91
C ASN A 941 -17.00 -8.45 14.70
N PHE A 942 -16.84 -7.48 13.81
CA PHE A 942 -17.79 -6.38 13.60
C PHE A 942 -18.00 -6.09 12.11
N THR A 943 -19.25 -6.02 11.66
CA THR A 943 -19.62 -5.46 10.35
C THR A 943 -19.96 -3.99 10.55
N VAL A 944 -19.31 -3.11 9.78
CA VAL A 944 -19.51 -1.65 9.79
C VAL A 944 -20.03 -1.21 8.43
N SER A 945 -21.03 -0.33 8.44
CA SER A 945 -21.59 0.30 7.24
C SER A 945 -21.87 1.77 7.49
N ALA A 946 -21.64 2.60 6.47
CA ALA A 946 -21.84 4.04 6.52
C ALA A 946 -22.26 4.57 5.14
N GLU A 947 -23.08 5.62 5.11
CA GLU A 947 -23.56 6.22 3.86
C GLU A 947 -23.82 7.72 4.09
N SER A 948 -23.35 8.57 3.18
CA SER A 948 -23.57 10.02 3.24
C SER A 948 -23.46 10.68 1.86
N GLY A 949 -24.05 11.86 1.72
CA GLY A 949 -23.88 12.70 0.52
C GLY A 949 -22.49 13.37 0.44
N GLU A 950 -21.79 13.54 1.58
CA GLU A 950 -20.46 14.13 1.65
C GLU A 950 -19.46 13.20 2.34
N LEU A 951 -18.22 13.16 1.85
CA LEU A 951 -17.14 12.34 2.42
C LEU A 951 -16.83 12.74 3.87
N ALA A 952 -16.91 14.03 4.20
CA ALA A 952 -16.64 14.56 5.55
C ALA A 952 -17.60 14.03 6.62
N THR A 953 -18.85 13.73 6.25
CA THR A 953 -19.90 13.27 7.18
C THR A 953 -20.13 11.76 7.14
N LEU A 954 -19.40 11.03 6.29
CA LEU A 954 -19.52 9.57 6.13
C LEU A 954 -19.45 8.83 7.47
N LEU A 955 -18.45 9.14 8.31
CA LEU A 955 -18.23 8.47 9.60
C LEU A 955 -18.89 9.21 10.79
N SER A 956 -19.85 10.11 10.55
CA SER A 956 -20.57 10.82 11.63
C SER A 956 -21.69 9.98 12.27
N ALA A 957 -22.28 9.03 11.54
CA ALA A 957 -23.33 8.14 12.04
C ALA A 957 -23.20 6.70 11.49
N PRO A 958 -22.05 6.02 11.68
CA PRO A 958 -21.84 4.66 11.19
C PRO A 958 -22.77 3.67 11.90
N ARG A 959 -23.30 2.70 11.15
CA ARG A 959 -23.98 1.52 11.70
C ARG A 959 -22.97 0.39 11.86
N ALA A 960 -22.79 -0.08 13.09
CA ALA A 960 -21.81 -1.11 13.44
C ALA A 960 -22.48 -2.21 14.28
N GLN A 961 -22.34 -3.46 13.87
CA GLN A 961 -22.88 -4.62 14.57
C GLN A 961 -21.80 -5.70 14.74
N GLY A 962 -21.74 -6.38 15.89
CA GLY A 962 -20.70 -7.38 16.11
C GLY A 962 -20.76 -8.11 17.44
N LYS A 963 -19.89 -9.12 17.56
CA LYS A 963 -19.63 -9.88 18.80
C LYS A 963 -18.31 -9.43 19.39
N PHE A 964 -18.28 -9.17 20.69
CA PHE A 964 -17.09 -8.70 21.41
C PHE A 964 -16.75 -9.57 22.62
N ARG A 965 -15.48 -9.54 22.98
CA ARG A 965 -14.90 -10.10 24.20
C ARG A 965 -13.89 -9.11 24.75
N LEU A 966 -14.10 -8.61 25.97
CA LEU A 966 -13.08 -7.92 26.73
C LEU A 966 -12.51 -8.88 27.78
N ALA A 967 -11.19 -9.06 27.78
CA ALA A 967 -10.47 -9.80 28.80
C ALA A 967 -9.72 -8.86 29.76
N GLU A 968 -9.59 -9.29 31.03
CA GLU A 968 -8.75 -8.66 32.07
C GLU A 968 -9.04 -7.14 32.24
N GLY A 969 -10.29 -6.80 32.54
CA GLY A 969 -10.79 -5.43 32.41
C GLY A 969 -11.61 -4.89 33.58
N SER A 970 -12.12 -3.67 33.39
CA SER A 970 -13.02 -3.01 34.34
C SER A 970 -13.96 -2.01 33.66
N VAL A 971 -15.12 -1.77 34.26
CA VAL A 971 -16.07 -0.70 33.89
C VAL A 971 -16.17 0.28 35.05
N SER A 972 -16.05 1.58 34.78
CA SER A 972 -16.26 2.64 35.78
C SER A 972 -17.74 2.93 36.03
N ASN A 973 -18.01 3.85 36.95
CA ASN A 973 -19.33 4.38 37.32
C ASN A 973 -20.27 3.38 38.01
N VAL A 974 -19.93 2.10 38.07
CA VAL A 974 -20.76 1.02 38.63
C VAL A 974 -19.90 0.06 39.44
N ASP A 975 -20.33 -0.29 40.65
CA ASP A 975 -19.85 -1.46 41.40
C ASP A 975 -20.98 -2.48 41.57
N LEU A 976 -21.01 -3.49 40.70
CA LEU A 976 -22.03 -4.55 40.73
C LEU A 976 -21.97 -5.43 41.98
N VAL A 977 -20.83 -5.49 42.68
CA VAL A 977 -20.69 -6.29 43.92
C VAL A 977 -21.31 -5.54 45.09
N ALA A 978 -21.03 -4.24 45.22
CA ALA A 978 -21.66 -3.38 46.22
C ALA A 978 -23.18 -3.27 46.01
N VAL A 979 -23.65 -3.29 44.76
CA VAL A 979 -25.08 -3.29 44.40
C VAL A 979 -25.81 -4.56 44.85
N MET A 980 -25.18 -5.73 44.76
CA MET A 980 -25.78 -6.96 45.31
C MET A 980 -25.86 -6.93 46.85
N GLN A 981 -24.95 -6.21 47.52
CA GLN A 981 -24.95 -6.06 48.98
C GLN A 981 -25.92 -4.97 49.48
N SER A 982 -26.21 -3.93 48.68
CA SER A 982 -27.21 -2.91 49.01
C SER A 982 -27.69 -2.10 47.80
N ASP A 983 -29.00 -1.88 47.69
CA ASP A 983 -29.57 -0.98 46.66
C ASP A 983 -29.05 0.46 46.78
N ALA A 984 -28.65 0.90 47.98
CA ALA A 984 -28.07 2.22 48.22
C ALA A 984 -26.67 2.42 47.58
N ALA A 985 -26.01 1.34 47.13
CA ALA A 985 -24.81 1.42 46.29
C ALA A 985 -25.15 1.64 44.80
N GLY A 986 -26.40 1.36 44.38
CA GLY A 986 -26.86 1.41 42.99
C GLY A 986 -26.85 2.78 42.31
N GLN A 987 -26.59 3.85 43.05
CA GLN A 987 -26.44 5.21 42.54
C GLN A 987 -25.08 5.83 42.88
N ARG A 988 -24.11 5.03 43.33
CA ARG A 988 -22.74 5.46 43.66
C ARG A 988 -21.79 5.13 42.52
N ALA A 989 -20.91 6.07 42.18
CA ALA A 989 -19.80 5.78 41.27
C ALA A 989 -18.88 4.73 41.89
N GLY A 990 -18.57 3.67 41.14
CA GLY A 990 -17.72 2.57 41.55
C GLY A 990 -16.95 1.97 40.36
N VAL A 991 -16.26 0.84 40.57
CA VAL A 991 -15.51 0.16 39.50
C VAL A 991 -15.73 -1.35 39.57
N THR A 992 -16.43 -1.90 38.58
CA THR A 992 -16.64 -3.34 38.44
C THR A 992 -15.48 -3.94 37.65
N LYS A 993 -14.66 -4.77 38.29
CA LYS A 993 -13.61 -5.55 37.63
C LYS A 993 -14.16 -6.86 37.09
N PHE A 994 -13.67 -7.31 35.93
CA PHE A 994 -14.04 -8.58 35.32
C PHE A 994 -12.82 -9.29 34.74
N ALA A 995 -12.82 -10.62 34.80
CA ALA A 995 -11.84 -11.44 34.08
C ALA A 995 -12.22 -11.54 32.60
N GLU A 996 -13.52 -11.64 32.32
CA GLU A 996 -14.08 -11.70 30.96
C GLU A 996 -15.46 -11.01 30.90
N LEU A 997 -15.69 -10.24 29.84
CA LEU A 997 -16.97 -9.64 29.49
C LEU A 997 -17.23 -9.87 28.00
N THR A 998 -18.23 -10.68 27.67
CA THR A 998 -18.65 -10.95 26.29
C THR A 998 -20.04 -10.39 26.00
N GLY A 999 -20.34 -10.20 24.72
CA GLY A 999 -21.69 -9.83 24.28
C GLY A 999 -21.78 -9.54 22.80
N GLU A 1000 -22.98 -9.11 22.40
CA GLU A 1000 -23.28 -8.56 21.09
C GLU A 1000 -23.57 -7.07 21.22
N VAL A 1001 -23.05 -6.28 20.29
CA VAL A 1001 -23.32 -4.84 20.19
C VAL A 1001 -23.91 -4.55 18.81
N ALA A 1002 -24.94 -3.70 18.76
CA ALA A 1002 -25.47 -3.13 17.54
C ALA A 1002 -25.74 -1.65 17.76
N SER A 1003 -25.03 -0.80 17.00
CA SER A 1003 -25.04 0.65 17.07
C SER A 1003 -25.48 1.25 15.74
N GLY A 1004 -26.32 2.28 15.78
CA GLY A 1004 -26.84 2.99 14.62
C GLY A 1004 -27.93 3.98 15.02
N ASP A 1005 -28.19 4.98 14.17
CA ASP A 1005 -29.33 5.91 14.32
C ASP A 1005 -29.39 6.58 15.72
N ASN A 1006 -28.21 6.97 16.23
CA ASN A 1006 -27.95 7.52 17.57
C ASN A 1006 -28.48 6.65 18.73
N ARG A 1007 -28.42 5.33 18.58
CA ARG A 1007 -28.66 4.33 19.63
C ARG A 1007 -27.58 3.25 19.60
N THR A 1008 -27.23 2.73 20.77
CA THR A 1008 -26.31 1.58 20.90
C THR A 1008 -26.94 0.54 21.82
N SER A 1009 -27.33 -0.59 21.24
CA SER A 1009 -27.88 -1.72 21.96
C SER A 1009 -26.79 -2.74 22.27
N PHE A 1010 -26.80 -3.27 23.49
CA PHE A 1010 -25.97 -4.37 23.94
C PHE A 1010 -26.88 -5.54 24.31
N ARG A 1011 -26.60 -6.72 23.75
CA ARG A 1011 -27.40 -7.94 23.84
C ARG A 1011 -26.51 -9.11 24.24
N ASN A 1012 -27.13 -10.16 24.80
CA ASN A 1012 -26.45 -11.39 25.18
C ASN A 1012 -25.17 -11.16 26.01
N ILE A 1013 -25.18 -10.11 26.86
CA ILE A 1013 -24.04 -9.70 27.66
C ILE A 1013 -23.80 -10.79 28.71
N VAL A 1014 -22.55 -11.21 28.91
CA VAL A 1014 -22.12 -12.13 29.96
C VAL A 1014 -20.84 -11.60 30.61
N LEU A 1015 -20.88 -11.34 31.91
CA LEU A 1015 -19.76 -10.89 32.74
C LEU A 1015 -19.30 -12.01 33.66
N GLN A 1016 -17.99 -12.21 33.77
CA GLN A 1016 -17.36 -13.18 34.67
C GLN A 1016 -16.19 -12.50 35.39
N GLY A 1017 -16.22 -12.43 36.72
CA GLY A 1017 -15.25 -11.67 37.53
C GLY A 1017 -15.07 -12.25 38.93
N GLY A 1018 -14.20 -13.26 39.07
CA GLY A 1018 -13.89 -13.88 40.36
C GLY A 1018 -15.10 -14.56 40.99
N VAL A 1019 -15.70 -13.91 41.99
CA VAL A 1019 -16.93 -14.38 42.65
C VAL A 1019 -18.22 -13.89 41.96
N LEU A 1020 -18.15 -12.88 41.08
CA LEU A 1020 -19.30 -12.31 40.39
C LEU A 1020 -19.49 -12.94 39.01
N ARG A 1021 -20.73 -13.32 38.70
CA ARG A 1021 -21.22 -13.63 37.37
C ARG A 1021 -22.43 -12.77 37.06
N GLY A 1022 -22.49 -12.22 35.84
CA GLY A 1022 -23.62 -11.43 35.38
C GLY A 1022 -24.06 -11.84 33.98
N SER A 1023 -25.31 -11.61 33.64
CA SER A 1023 -25.77 -11.58 32.25
C SER A 1023 -26.87 -10.54 32.05
N GLY A 1024 -27.13 -10.12 30.81
CA GLY A 1024 -28.23 -9.20 30.55
C GLY A 1024 -28.22 -8.51 29.19
N ALA A 1025 -28.94 -7.39 29.14
CA ALA A 1025 -29.08 -6.53 27.97
C ALA A 1025 -29.23 -5.07 28.41
N MET A 1026 -28.63 -4.16 27.65
CA MET A 1026 -28.68 -2.72 27.89
C MET A 1026 -28.90 -1.97 26.57
N ASP A 1027 -29.47 -0.77 26.65
CA ASP A 1027 -29.69 0.14 25.53
C ASP A 1027 -29.27 1.54 25.93
N ILE A 1028 -28.37 2.12 25.15
CA ILE A 1028 -27.99 3.53 25.20
C ILE A 1028 -28.78 4.26 24.13
N GLY A 1029 -29.66 5.16 24.56
CA GLY A 1029 -30.42 6.06 23.69
C GLY A 1029 -29.68 7.38 23.43
N GLN A 1030 -30.40 8.31 22.81
CA GLN A 1030 -29.96 9.69 22.62
C GLN A 1030 -29.60 10.34 23.97
N ASN A 1031 -28.67 11.30 23.97
CA ASN A 1031 -28.17 12.01 25.14
C ASN A 1031 -27.57 11.09 26.23
N SER A 1032 -26.89 10.00 25.83
CA SER A 1032 -26.30 8.99 26.72
C SER A 1032 -27.30 8.36 27.71
N ALA A 1033 -28.61 8.36 27.41
CA ALA A 1033 -29.64 7.80 28.27
C ALA A 1033 -29.52 6.28 28.35
N LEU A 1034 -29.31 5.73 29.55
CA LEU A 1034 -29.03 4.31 29.77
C LEU A 1034 -30.28 3.61 30.31
N SER A 1035 -30.62 2.46 29.70
CA SER A 1035 -31.69 1.58 30.16
C SER A 1035 -31.28 0.11 30.03
N GLY A 1036 -31.85 -0.80 30.81
CA GLY A 1036 -31.53 -2.22 30.66
C GLY A 1036 -32.00 -3.11 31.82
N ARG A 1037 -31.65 -4.40 31.71
CA ARG A 1037 -31.84 -5.41 32.76
C ARG A 1037 -30.58 -6.27 32.89
N LEU A 1038 -30.15 -6.51 34.12
CA LEU A 1038 -29.04 -7.38 34.47
C LEU A 1038 -29.54 -8.46 35.44
N LEU A 1039 -29.07 -9.68 35.25
CA LEU A 1039 -29.18 -10.78 36.19
C LEU A 1039 -27.78 -10.96 36.79
N LEU A 1040 -27.65 -10.80 38.11
CA LEU A 1040 -26.37 -10.95 38.82
C LEU A 1040 -26.42 -12.14 39.76
N GLU A 1041 -25.30 -12.86 39.86
CA GLU A 1041 -25.11 -14.03 40.69
C GLU A 1041 -23.71 -13.94 41.33
N ILE A 1042 -23.65 -13.93 42.66
CA ILE A 1042 -22.40 -14.11 43.40
C ILE A 1042 -22.27 -15.58 43.77
N ARG A 1043 -21.13 -16.19 43.42
CA ARG A 1043 -20.70 -17.50 43.92
C ARG A 1043 -19.39 -17.35 44.67
N SER A 1044 -19.48 -17.35 45.98
CA SER A 1044 -18.32 -17.52 46.88
C SER A 1044 -18.36 -18.91 47.52
N GLN A 1045 -17.29 -19.28 48.24
CA GLN A 1045 -17.28 -20.52 49.04
C GLN A 1045 -18.16 -20.43 50.30
N VAL A 1046 -18.61 -19.24 50.68
CA VAL A 1046 -19.31 -18.97 51.96
C VAL A 1046 -20.79 -18.61 51.75
N ALA A 1047 -21.12 -18.01 50.61
CA ALA A 1047 -22.48 -17.57 50.26
C ALA A 1047 -22.71 -17.59 48.73
N GLN A 1048 -23.96 -17.85 48.35
CA GLN A 1048 -24.49 -17.60 47.01
C GLN A 1048 -25.70 -16.66 47.13
N ASP A 1049 -25.72 -15.60 46.31
CA ASP A 1049 -26.89 -14.73 46.14
C ASP A 1049 -27.13 -14.50 44.64
N ARG A 1050 -28.39 -14.28 44.27
CA ARG A 1050 -28.81 -14.03 42.89
C ARG A 1050 -29.94 -13.01 42.88
N GLY A 1051 -29.82 -11.99 42.04
CA GLY A 1051 -30.81 -10.93 41.89
C GLY A 1051 -31.06 -10.56 40.44
N SER A 1052 -32.31 -10.21 40.13
CA SER A 1052 -32.65 -9.42 38.95
C SER A 1052 -32.42 -7.94 39.28
N PHE A 1053 -31.93 -7.15 38.32
CA PHE A 1053 -31.63 -5.74 38.48
C PHE A 1053 -32.08 -4.95 37.25
N THR A 1054 -32.63 -3.78 37.48
CA THR A 1054 -32.96 -2.80 36.43
C THR A 1054 -31.86 -1.75 36.34
N VAL A 1055 -31.51 -1.35 35.11
CA VAL A 1055 -30.52 -0.31 34.82
C VAL A 1055 -31.26 0.89 34.23
N SER A 1056 -30.89 2.09 34.70
CA SER A 1056 -31.52 3.36 34.37
C SER A 1056 -30.52 4.52 34.47
N GLY A 1057 -30.90 5.74 34.08
CA GLY A 1057 -30.08 6.95 34.24
C GLY A 1057 -29.34 7.32 32.95
N THR A 1058 -28.06 7.68 33.07
CA THR A 1058 -27.18 7.95 31.91
C THR A 1058 -25.86 7.18 32.02
N VAL A 1059 -25.08 7.11 30.94
CA VAL A 1059 -23.76 6.46 30.93
C VAL A 1059 -22.81 7.07 31.98
N ALA A 1060 -22.84 8.40 32.15
CA ALA A 1060 -22.06 9.10 33.18
C ALA A 1060 -22.61 8.92 34.61
N LYS A 1061 -23.92 8.70 34.77
CA LYS A 1061 -24.60 8.53 36.06
C LYS A 1061 -25.61 7.38 35.99
N PRO A 1062 -25.12 6.12 35.97
CA PRO A 1062 -25.97 4.95 35.95
C PRO A 1062 -26.66 4.76 37.31
N SER A 1063 -27.89 4.27 37.28
CA SER A 1063 -28.72 3.97 38.45
C SER A 1063 -29.22 2.53 38.31
N ILE A 1064 -28.68 1.63 39.11
CA ILE A 1064 -29.04 0.20 39.16
C ILE A 1064 -29.88 -0.06 40.42
N ARG A 1065 -30.96 -0.84 40.30
CA ARG A 1065 -31.84 -1.21 41.42
C ARG A 1065 -32.26 -2.67 41.33
N ARG A 1066 -32.26 -3.39 42.44
CA ARG A 1066 -32.75 -4.78 42.51
C ARG A 1066 -34.23 -4.79 42.13
N GLY A 1067 -34.60 -5.67 41.21
CA GLY A 1067 -36.00 -5.99 40.95
C GLY A 1067 -36.52 -6.86 42.10
N GLY A 1068 -37.68 -6.48 42.65
CA GLY A 1068 -38.43 -7.31 43.60
C GLY A 1068 -39.04 -8.54 42.96
#